data_AF-H0ECZ2-F1
#
_entry.id   AF-H0ECZ2-F1
#
_cell.length_a   1.000
_cell.length_b   1.000
_cell.length_c   1.000
_cell.angle_alpha   90.00
_cell.angle_beta   90.00
_cell.angle_gamma   90.00
#
_symmetry.space_group_name_H-M   'P 1'
#
loop_
_entity.id
_entity.type
_entity.pdbx_description
1 polymer ?
#
loop_
_entity_poly.entity_id
_entity_poly.type
_entity_poly.pdbx_seq_one_letter_code
_entity_poly.pdbx_strand_id
1 'polypeptide(L)'
;MEALRSSTKRAHSATPPPDNSVPQVDGACLGKPDAAGDAAPPAKAVKAGETAASPEADSKPSMPAMPFFLRLEEADTKEKYAELVRLENERLARGNDDPEWGRLNPDPVLDRYNNIHPWAVNRIKLQVPEGVNDYINASPVTLVSTASTQSTLKKGIQDNSPAVIIMLSPTHGPDPNDPTKQMEKCYPYFPMEEGHEIMINETNELGDDFKGKITFVSREPGIPGTSIEVRKFEMTVEGEDEEKPIFHYLYPSWPDFGALAEENVASILTLMEVSRKANGRGENPRLVHCSAGVGRTGTFVALEFLLGELLGGSWENWEEKHAGEDPVFQTVNQLREQRKTMVQAYEQYAFLYEVLRKLWEEKYEAPCVGGEHAHEKRAEMAKRKEVCDTVEDGNQKDLRLLFNDRFKMRALQKLLSAQTKELYKIAELGTAEYGHPTRVIGSEGHAGTLNYLYSTLSQYSDYYDISNQTFYATLGKIFGSRLVLGSAQVTASPMSLTPPTPKKEPVYAPLVLVANEGCNPSDYPKNATGSIALIRRGICSFGAKSEAAGRAGALAAVVYNNYPGSLSGTLGDPSKYHVATVGISNEDAQPYIKDLEAGKIIPSSVWVDAIVRRTPTTNIIAQTKGGDQANCVMAGGHSDSVSEGPGINDDGTGSLSLLEIAVHLTKYSTENCVRFAWWAGEEEGLLGSDYYVSQLSSEENMKIRLFMDYDMMASPNYAYQVYDARNSRNPVGSQELRDLYIDWYTANGLNYTYIPFDGRSDYDAFIKHGIPGGGIATGAEGIKTQKEVDMFGGRAGAWYDPCYHQLCDDVQNCNLGAWEINTKLIAHSIATYAVTFDGFPKRTSVKTDAVTEDSPYHGNQNVARLRWMRFDSKIGLRTIDIFTPNAELPFAGHPTIGTIFYLLKTGGEGSNSNIDTITTKAGPIPISLFGDNKVRAVIPQTFHRHAKTFTSMTFIYVQLPDLETLGKVDLQTGNVVGDTYASAETMDEGWKVGLVGTMYYVPVNTPGKGEQRHYRTRMIFTREDPGTGSASCGLAAYLAKEVVGGGEGRESFVFEQGVEMGRRNEITVEVEIKGGEVEGVWLSGEAAVVMEGTVQV
;
A
#
# COMPACT_ATOMS: atom_id res chain seq x y z
N MET A 1 56.42 -29.45 -35.87
CA MET A 1 57.88 -29.18 -35.81
C MET A 1 58.13 -27.88 -36.56
N GLU A 2 58.88 -26.96 -35.95
CA GLU A 2 59.69 -25.88 -36.54
C GLU A 2 59.13 -24.93 -37.63
N ALA A 3 59.89 -23.83 -37.82
CA ALA A 3 59.89 -22.87 -38.93
C ALA A 3 58.78 -21.77 -38.97
N LEU A 4 59.08 -20.49 -39.24
CA LEU A 4 60.34 -19.71 -39.16
C LEU A 4 60.06 -18.20 -39.40
N ARG A 5 61.01 -17.33 -38.99
CA ARG A 5 61.13 -15.86 -39.23
C ARG A 5 60.21 -14.98 -38.37
N SER A 6 60.60 -13.92 -37.64
CA SER A 6 61.81 -13.08 -37.43
C SER A 6 61.76 -11.63 -37.97
N SER A 7 61.54 -10.67 -37.06
CA SER A 7 62.18 -9.32 -36.95
C SER A 7 62.05 -8.31 -38.13
N THR A 8 62.16 -6.97 -37.98
CA THR A 8 63.08 -6.15 -37.14
C THR A 8 62.60 -4.71 -36.86
N LYS A 9 62.94 -4.18 -35.67
CA LYS A 9 63.41 -2.80 -35.29
C LYS A 9 62.82 -1.51 -35.92
N ARG A 10 62.32 -0.64 -35.01
CA ARG A 10 62.52 0.84 -34.83
C ARG A 10 62.78 1.77 -36.03
N ALA A 11 62.00 2.87 -36.11
CA ALA A 11 62.47 4.25 -36.41
C ALA A 11 61.44 5.33 -35.97
N HIS A 12 61.83 6.62 -35.93
CA HIS A 12 60.99 7.78 -35.50
C HIS A 12 60.51 8.69 -36.66
N SER A 13 59.50 9.52 -36.33
CA SER A 13 59.15 10.87 -36.84
C SER A 13 58.63 11.10 -38.26
N ALA A 14 57.48 11.81 -38.37
CA ALA A 14 57.24 12.90 -39.34
C ALA A 14 56.00 13.77 -38.99
N THR A 15 56.29 15.05 -38.71
CA THR A 15 55.53 16.32 -38.74
C THR A 15 54.17 16.48 -39.48
N PRO A 16 53.25 17.36 -38.99
CA PRO A 16 52.09 17.92 -39.74
C PRO A 16 52.48 19.16 -40.58
N PRO A 17 51.65 19.63 -41.55
CA PRO A 17 50.69 20.76 -41.36
C PRO A 17 49.44 20.65 -42.31
N PRO A 18 48.56 21.67 -42.52
CA PRO A 18 48.45 23.02 -41.93
C PRO A 18 47.07 23.41 -41.33
N ASP A 19 47.04 24.61 -40.75
CA ASP A 19 45.89 25.33 -40.17
C ASP A 19 44.97 26.00 -41.23
N ASN A 20 43.75 26.37 -40.82
CA ASN A 20 42.94 27.40 -41.48
C ASN A 20 41.94 28.03 -40.48
N SER A 21 42.15 29.30 -40.12
CA SER A 21 41.59 29.92 -38.91
C SER A 21 40.38 30.83 -39.13
N VAL A 22 39.45 30.80 -38.16
CA VAL A 22 38.28 31.71 -37.99
C VAL A 22 38.14 31.94 -36.47
N PRO A 23 37.85 33.16 -35.98
CA PRO A 23 38.25 33.57 -34.63
C PRO A 23 37.43 33.01 -33.45
N GLN A 24 38.05 33.01 -32.27
CA GLN A 24 37.39 32.81 -30.98
C GLN A 24 36.28 33.84 -30.74
N VAL A 25 35.24 33.41 -30.03
CA VAL A 25 34.29 34.28 -29.32
C VAL A 25 34.19 33.75 -27.88
N ASP A 26 34.44 34.60 -26.89
CA ASP A 26 34.56 34.17 -25.50
C ASP A 26 33.20 33.87 -24.85
N GLY A 27 32.91 32.58 -24.65
CA GLY A 27 31.67 32.09 -24.04
C GLY A 27 31.73 32.02 -22.50
N ALA A 28 31.92 33.16 -21.82
CA ALA A 28 32.09 33.20 -20.36
C ALA A 28 30.94 33.92 -19.61
N CYS A 29 30.07 33.12 -18.98
CA CYS A 29 29.24 33.42 -17.80
C CYS A 29 28.23 34.59 -17.83
N LEU A 30 26.99 34.31 -17.39
CA LEU A 30 26.09 35.34 -16.86
C LEU A 30 26.61 35.84 -15.50
N GLY A 31 26.73 37.15 -15.33
CA GLY A 31 27.47 37.79 -14.23
C GLY A 31 26.64 38.25 -13.02
N LYS A 32 27.36 38.71 -11.98
CA LYS A 32 26.80 39.40 -10.79
C LYS A 32 26.73 40.92 -11.00
N PRO A 33 25.88 41.64 -10.25
CA PRO A 33 25.96 43.10 -10.11
C PRO A 33 26.92 43.53 -8.99
N ASP A 34 27.57 44.69 -9.16
CA ASP A 34 28.27 45.48 -8.13
C ASP A 34 28.21 46.98 -8.52
N ALA A 35 28.57 47.91 -7.61
CA ALA A 35 28.00 49.28 -7.60
C ALA A 35 28.96 50.49 -7.77
N ALA A 36 28.35 51.65 -8.09
CA ALA A 36 28.84 53.04 -8.02
C ALA A 36 29.93 53.52 -9.03
N GLY A 37 29.99 54.83 -9.35
CA GLY A 37 31.15 55.36 -10.11
C GLY A 37 31.15 56.74 -10.84
N ASP A 38 30.07 57.53 -10.88
CA ASP A 38 30.05 58.99 -11.24
C ASP A 38 30.48 59.56 -12.64
N ALA A 39 29.84 60.71 -12.96
CA ALA A 39 30.32 61.89 -13.72
C ALA A 39 30.69 61.87 -15.25
N ALA A 40 29.66 61.99 -16.13
CA ALA A 40 29.36 63.13 -17.05
C ALA A 40 30.46 63.79 -17.98
N PRO A 41 30.18 64.79 -18.87
CA PRO A 41 28.92 65.46 -19.29
C PRO A 41 28.73 65.50 -20.87
N PRO A 42 28.33 66.58 -21.63
CA PRO A 42 27.11 66.49 -22.48
C PRO A 42 27.13 67.09 -23.93
N ALA A 43 26.14 66.81 -24.80
CA ALA A 43 25.63 67.77 -25.84
C ALA A 43 24.36 67.35 -26.67
N LYS A 44 23.21 67.96 -26.34
CA LYS A 44 22.17 68.62 -27.20
C LYS A 44 21.90 68.26 -28.70
N ALA A 45 20.63 67.86 -28.95
CA ALA A 45 19.66 68.39 -29.95
C ALA A 45 19.88 68.08 -31.47
N VAL A 46 18.87 68.06 -32.39
CA VAL A 46 17.67 68.93 -32.60
C VAL A 46 16.47 68.20 -33.30
N LYS A 47 15.24 68.71 -33.04
CA LYS A 47 13.90 68.68 -33.73
C LYS A 47 13.79 68.27 -35.24
N ALA A 48 12.61 67.96 -35.83
CA ALA A 48 11.25 67.53 -35.38
C ALA A 48 10.28 67.36 -36.60
N GLY A 49 9.09 66.75 -36.39
CA GLY A 49 7.91 66.70 -37.30
C GLY A 49 7.01 65.49 -36.95
N GLU A 50 5.81 65.66 -36.38
CA GLU A 50 4.52 65.90 -37.08
C GLU A 50 4.14 64.76 -38.06
N THR A 51 3.11 63.92 -37.86
CA THR A 51 1.97 63.87 -36.91
C THR A 51 1.67 62.37 -36.55
N ALA A 52 0.68 61.92 -35.75
CA ALA A 52 -0.56 62.53 -35.23
C ALA A 52 -0.92 62.16 -33.77
N ALA A 53 -1.82 61.18 -33.52
CA ALA A 53 -2.46 60.98 -32.20
C ALA A 53 -2.52 59.52 -31.69
N SER A 54 -2.38 59.42 -30.37
CA SER A 54 -2.62 58.35 -29.37
C SER A 54 -3.86 57.44 -29.58
N PRO A 55 -3.97 56.26 -28.91
CA PRO A 55 -3.35 55.92 -27.61
C PRO A 55 -2.46 54.66 -27.55
N GLU A 56 -1.80 54.52 -26.40
CA GLU A 56 -0.77 53.50 -26.11
C GLU A 56 -1.35 52.10 -25.82
N ALA A 57 -0.50 51.09 -26.04
CA ALA A 57 -0.49 49.86 -25.26
C ALA A 57 0.96 49.35 -25.19
N ASP A 58 1.55 49.32 -23.99
CA ASP A 58 2.86 48.68 -23.77
C ASP A 58 2.73 47.17 -23.98
N SER A 59 3.19 46.68 -25.12
CA SER A 59 3.29 45.25 -25.37
C SER A 59 4.45 44.66 -24.57
N LYS A 60 4.16 44.25 -23.32
CA LYS A 60 5.01 43.30 -22.59
C LYS A 60 5.31 42.10 -23.50
N PRO A 61 6.53 41.52 -23.46
CA PRO A 61 6.78 40.26 -24.15
C PRO A 61 5.80 39.19 -23.65
N SER A 62 5.15 38.49 -24.59
CA SER A 62 4.21 37.43 -24.27
C SER A 62 4.94 36.22 -23.69
N MET A 63 4.45 35.68 -22.57
CA MET A 63 5.01 34.49 -21.94
C MET A 63 4.88 33.28 -22.88
N PRO A 64 5.91 32.42 -23.02
CA PRO A 64 5.85 31.26 -23.91
C PRO A 64 4.84 30.22 -23.40
N ALA A 65 4.00 29.71 -24.29
CA ALA A 65 3.04 28.66 -23.96
C ALA A 65 3.75 27.34 -23.62
N MET A 66 3.18 26.57 -22.69
CA MET A 66 3.74 25.26 -22.32
C MET A 66 3.66 24.27 -23.50
N PRO A 67 4.77 23.61 -23.89
CA PRO A 67 4.78 22.59 -24.93
C PRO A 67 3.80 21.44 -24.66
N PHE A 68 3.23 20.83 -25.70
CA PHE A 68 2.23 19.78 -25.56
C PHE A 68 2.78 18.54 -24.82
N PHE A 69 4.06 18.21 -24.99
CA PHE A 69 4.66 17.05 -24.34
C PHE A 69 4.73 17.20 -22.81
N LEU A 70 4.77 18.44 -22.28
CA LEU A 70 4.62 18.70 -20.84
C LEU A 70 3.15 18.70 -20.39
N ARG A 71 2.18 18.81 -21.31
CA ARG A 71 0.74 18.81 -21.06
C ARG A 71 0.06 17.44 -21.24
N LEU A 72 0.84 16.38 -21.50
CA LEU A 72 0.35 15.01 -21.63
C LEU A 72 -0.33 14.50 -20.36
N GLU A 73 -1.36 13.68 -20.54
CA GLU A 73 -2.06 12.99 -19.45
C GLU A 73 -1.38 11.64 -19.12
N GLU A 74 -1.76 11.03 -18.00
CA GLU A 74 -1.14 9.78 -17.52
C GLU A 74 -1.31 8.62 -18.51
N ALA A 75 -2.40 8.61 -19.29
CA ALA A 75 -2.64 7.63 -20.34
C ALA A 75 -1.62 7.77 -21.48
N ASP A 76 -1.35 8.99 -21.95
CA ASP A 76 -0.36 9.26 -23.00
C ASP A 76 1.04 8.82 -22.55
N THR A 77 1.43 9.15 -21.31
CA THR A 77 2.74 8.78 -20.77
C THR A 77 2.88 7.28 -20.53
N LYS A 78 1.80 6.56 -20.21
CA LYS A 78 1.78 5.09 -20.16
C LYS A 78 1.95 4.48 -21.55
N GLU A 79 1.23 4.96 -22.57
CA GLU A 79 1.38 4.47 -23.95
C GLU A 79 2.80 4.72 -24.48
N LYS A 80 3.36 5.92 -24.24
CA LYS A 80 4.74 6.25 -24.58
C LYS A 80 5.77 5.39 -23.84
N TYR A 81 5.50 5.02 -22.59
CA TYR A 81 6.36 4.08 -21.86
C TYR A 81 6.29 2.65 -22.42
N ALA A 82 5.09 2.19 -22.78
CA ALA A 82 4.90 0.90 -23.45
C ALA A 82 5.62 0.87 -24.81
N GLU A 83 5.60 1.97 -25.56
CA GLU A 83 6.35 2.11 -26.82
C GLU A 83 7.89 2.06 -26.59
N LEU A 84 8.42 2.70 -25.55
CA LEU A 84 9.84 2.57 -25.17
C LEU A 84 10.24 1.13 -24.82
N VAL A 85 9.30 0.32 -24.31
CA VAL A 85 9.51 -1.12 -24.06
C VAL A 85 9.38 -1.92 -25.38
N ARG A 86 8.43 -1.56 -26.25
CA ARG A 86 8.23 -2.19 -27.58
C ARG A 86 9.48 -2.02 -28.45
N LEU A 87 10.02 -0.81 -28.55
CA LEU A 87 11.24 -0.49 -29.31
C LEU A 87 12.49 -1.20 -28.74
N GLU A 88 12.61 -1.33 -27.41
CA GLU A 88 13.70 -2.11 -26.81
C GLU A 88 13.58 -3.61 -27.13
N ASN A 89 12.35 -4.16 -27.12
CA ASN A 89 12.10 -5.54 -27.53
C ASN A 89 12.39 -5.77 -29.03
N GLU A 90 12.09 -4.81 -29.91
CA GLU A 90 12.46 -4.88 -31.34
C GLU A 90 13.97 -4.85 -31.58
N ARG A 91 14.73 -4.07 -30.78
CA ARG A 91 16.20 -4.11 -30.76
C ARG A 91 16.69 -5.47 -30.28
N LEU A 92 16.18 -5.94 -29.14
CA LEU A 92 16.53 -7.24 -28.55
C LEU A 92 16.24 -8.43 -29.49
N ALA A 93 15.17 -8.36 -30.29
CA ALA A 93 14.84 -9.37 -31.28
C ALA A 93 15.81 -9.35 -32.49
N ARG A 94 16.17 -8.16 -32.98
CA ARG A 94 17.14 -7.99 -34.08
C ARG A 94 18.57 -8.35 -33.71
N GLY A 95 18.95 -8.34 -32.43
CA GLY A 95 20.32 -8.56 -31.95
C GLY A 95 20.99 -9.91 -32.27
N ASN A 96 20.32 -10.82 -33.00
CA ASN A 96 20.93 -12.01 -33.60
C ASN A 96 21.43 -11.76 -35.04
N ASP A 97 20.74 -10.90 -35.79
CA ASP A 97 21.00 -10.59 -37.21
C ASP A 97 21.69 -9.22 -37.40
N ASP A 98 21.51 -8.32 -36.42
CA ASP A 98 21.99 -6.94 -36.40
C ASP A 98 23.00 -6.75 -35.25
N PRO A 99 24.32 -6.65 -35.54
CA PRO A 99 25.36 -6.50 -34.52
C PRO A 99 25.22 -5.24 -33.64
N GLU A 100 24.52 -4.20 -34.09
CA GLU A 100 24.27 -2.98 -33.30
C GLU A 100 23.52 -3.30 -32.00
N TRP A 101 22.54 -4.22 -32.08
CA TRP A 101 21.75 -4.68 -30.93
C TRP A 101 22.28 -6.00 -30.36
N GLY A 102 23.52 -6.35 -30.72
CA GLY A 102 24.20 -7.57 -30.31
C GLY A 102 24.27 -7.71 -28.79
N ARG A 103 23.93 -8.91 -28.31
CA ARG A 103 23.98 -9.25 -26.89
C ARG A 103 25.37 -9.76 -26.50
N LEU A 104 25.75 -9.50 -25.26
CA LEU A 104 26.85 -10.21 -24.61
C LEU A 104 26.32 -11.47 -23.94
N ASN A 105 27.13 -12.52 -23.89
CA ASN A 105 26.89 -13.63 -22.97
C ASN A 105 27.12 -13.12 -21.54
N PRO A 106 26.19 -13.34 -20.58
CA PRO A 106 26.40 -12.97 -19.19
C PRO A 106 27.65 -13.65 -18.61
N ASP A 107 28.49 -12.88 -17.92
CA ASP A 107 29.61 -13.43 -17.17
C ASP A 107 29.16 -13.67 -15.71
N PRO A 108 29.03 -14.93 -15.25
CA PRO A 108 28.48 -15.23 -13.93
C PRO A 108 29.41 -14.87 -12.75
N VAL A 109 30.60 -14.31 -13.03
CA VAL A 109 31.53 -13.77 -12.03
C VAL A 109 31.51 -12.24 -12.05
N LEU A 110 31.40 -11.61 -13.22
CA LEU A 110 31.46 -10.15 -13.37
C LEU A 110 30.09 -9.45 -13.42
N ASP A 111 29.01 -10.14 -13.79
CA ASP A 111 27.66 -9.60 -13.83
C ASP A 111 26.83 -9.98 -12.59
N ARG A 112 26.51 -9.00 -11.73
CA ARG A 112 25.61 -9.21 -10.57
C ARG A 112 24.16 -9.56 -10.98
N TYR A 113 23.74 -9.22 -12.20
CA TYR A 113 22.37 -9.38 -12.67
C TYR A 113 22.32 -10.00 -14.08
N ASN A 114 21.79 -11.23 -14.19
CA ASN A 114 21.68 -12.03 -15.42
C ASN A 114 20.86 -11.40 -16.57
N ASN A 115 20.28 -10.22 -16.37
CA ASN A 115 19.50 -9.49 -17.35
C ASN A 115 20.02 -8.07 -17.64
N ILE A 116 20.96 -7.51 -16.85
CA ILE A 116 21.42 -6.12 -16.99
C ILE A 116 22.86 -6.11 -17.52
N HIS A 117 23.02 -5.86 -18.81
CA HIS A 117 24.31 -5.82 -19.51
C HIS A 117 24.30 -4.69 -20.55
N PRO A 118 25.45 -4.11 -20.94
CA PRO A 118 25.52 -3.16 -22.05
C PRO A 118 25.23 -3.84 -23.40
N TRP A 119 24.88 -3.06 -24.42
CA TRP A 119 24.92 -3.52 -25.81
C TRP A 119 26.36 -3.85 -26.21
N ALA A 120 26.59 -4.92 -26.98
CA ALA A 120 27.95 -5.41 -27.27
C ALA A 120 28.85 -4.37 -27.98
N VAL A 121 28.26 -3.50 -28.80
CA VAL A 121 28.95 -2.40 -29.49
C VAL A 121 29.22 -1.18 -28.59
N ASN A 122 28.42 -0.97 -27.55
CA ASN A 122 28.49 0.19 -26.66
C ASN A 122 28.76 -0.21 -25.20
N ARG A 123 29.63 -1.21 -25.01
CA ARG A 123 30.31 -1.45 -23.73
C ARG A 123 31.57 -0.59 -23.61
N ILE A 124 31.94 -0.23 -22.39
CA ILE A 124 33.33 0.12 -22.10
C ILE A 124 34.19 -1.14 -22.27
N LYS A 125 35.38 -0.97 -22.84
CA LYS A 125 36.40 -2.03 -22.99
C LYS A 125 37.65 -1.59 -22.24
N LEU A 126 38.17 -2.47 -21.40
CA LEU A 126 39.44 -2.26 -20.70
C LEU A 126 40.61 -2.48 -21.68
N GLN A 127 41.72 -1.76 -21.51
CA GLN A 127 42.88 -1.83 -22.41
C GLN A 127 43.83 -2.97 -22.03
N VAL A 128 43.35 -4.21 -22.11
CA VAL A 128 44.06 -5.42 -21.67
C VAL A 128 44.75 -6.17 -22.83
N PRO A 129 45.80 -6.99 -22.56
CA PRO A 129 46.44 -7.85 -23.56
C PRO A 129 45.50 -8.88 -24.20
N GLU A 130 45.90 -9.35 -25.39
CA GLU A 130 45.16 -10.36 -26.16
C GLU A 130 44.98 -11.66 -25.35
N GLY A 131 43.71 -12.00 -25.06
CA GLY A 131 43.33 -13.17 -24.27
C GLY A 131 42.91 -12.89 -22.82
N VAL A 132 43.10 -11.67 -22.33
CA VAL A 132 42.54 -11.19 -21.05
C VAL A 132 41.11 -10.68 -21.28
N ASN A 133 40.26 -10.72 -20.25
CA ASN A 133 38.86 -10.25 -20.35
C ASN A 133 38.79 -8.72 -20.34
N ASP A 134 38.34 -8.11 -21.45
CA ASP A 134 38.19 -6.65 -21.58
C ASP A 134 36.87 -6.10 -21.00
N TYR A 135 36.04 -6.98 -20.41
CA TYR A 135 34.67 -6.65 -20.02
C TYR A 135 34.57 -5.87 -18.70
N ILE A 136 33.78 -4.79 -18.73
CA ILE A 136 33.17 -4.18 -17.56
C ILE A 136 31.72 -3.80 -17.90
N ASN A 137 30.79 -3.96 -16.95
CA ASN A 137 29.36 -3.67 -17.15
C ASN A 137 29.07 -2.15 -17.09
N ALA A 138 29.64 -1.41 -18.03
CA ALA A 138 29.46 0.03 -18.20
C ALA A 138 29.28 0.37 -19.69
N SER A 139 28.65 1.52 -19.96
CA SER A 139 28.46 2.07 -21.29
C SER A 139 28.85 3.54 -21.29
N PRO A 140 29.53 4.05 -22.34
CA PRO A 140 29.58 5.49 -22.55
C PRO A 140 28.19 5.97 -22.96
N VAL A 141 27.77 7.12 -22.43
CA VAL A 141 26.48 7.75 -22.73
C VAL A 141 26.73 9.16 -23.24
N THR A 142 26.06 9.54 -24.31
CA THR A 142 26.08 10.89 -24.90
C THR A 142 24.69 11.19 -25.43
N LEU A 143 24.12 12.31 -25.01
CA LEU A 143 22.80 12.76 -25.46
C LEU A 143 22.94 13.93 -26.42
N VAL A 144 22.12 13.94 -27.45
CA VAL A 144 22.06 15.00 -28.47
C VAL A 144 20.78 15.81 -28.24
N SER A 145 20.92 17.13 -28.19
CA SER A 145 19.79 18.05 -27.97
C SER A 145 18.76 17.91 -29.08
N THR A 146 17.49 17.88 -28.68
CA THR A 146 16.34 17.76 -29.57
C THR A 146 16.00 19.11 -30.21
N ALA A 147 16.31 20.20 -29.49
CA ALA A 147 16.27 21.57 -29.99
C ALA A 147 17.55 21.97 -30.72
N SER A 148 17.43 22.92 -31.66
CA SER A 148 18.54 23.43 -32.48
C SER A 148 19.58 24.29 -31.74
N THR A 149 19.64 24.28 -30.41
CA THR A 149 20.35 25.29 -29.58
C THR A 149 21.15 24.72 -28.39
N GLN A 150 21.81 23.57 -28.55
CA GLN A 150 22.95 23.21 -27.70
C GLN A 150 24.09 22.55 -28.49
N SER A 151 25.33 22.91 -28.16
CA SER A 151 26.53 22.30 -28.73
C SER A 151 26.76 20.91 -28.15
N THR A 152 27.02 19.91 -29.00
CA THR A 152 27.44 18.56 -28.60
C THR A 152 28.56 18.61 -27.55
N LEU A 153 28.40 17.88 -26.43
CA LEU A 153 29.48 17.56 -25.51
C LEU A 153 30.56 16.76 -26.26
N LYS A 154 31.62 17.44 -26.70
CA LYS A 154 32.74 16.79 -27.41
C LYS A 154 33.60 16.02 -26.42
N LYS A 155 33.94 14.77 -26.76
CA LYS A 155 34.99 14.01 -26.06
C LYS A 155 36.32 14.76 -26.16
N GLY A 156 36.91 15.06 -25.01
CA GLY A 156 38.22 15.72 -24.91
C GLY A 156 38.69 15.73 -23.47
N ILE A 157 39.19 14.57 -22.99
CA ILE A 157 39.81 14.46 -21.66
C ILE A 157 41.02 15.41 -21.62
N GLN A 158 41.09 16.25 -20.58
CA GLN A 158 42.30 16.97 -20.19
C GLN A 158 42.76 16.45 -18.82
N ASP A 159 44.07 16.27 -18.66
CA ASP A 159 44.64 15.56 -17.52
C ASP A 159 44.31 16.21 -16.17
N ASN A 160 44.36 17.54 -16.09
CA ASN A 160 44.28 18.30 -14.83
C ASN A 160 42.87 18.70 -14.35
N SER A 161 41.79 18.30 -15.03
CA SER A 161 40.43 18.53 -14.50
C SER A 161 40.08 17.49 -13.41
N PRO A 162 39.32 17.86 -12.34
CA PRO A 162 38.85 16.90 -11.34
C PRO A 162 37.90 15.84 -11.94
N ALA A 163 37.95 14.62 -11.45
CA ALA A 163 36.94 13.60 -11.76
C ALA A 163 35.73 13.75 -10.83
N VAL A 164 34.53 13.38 -11.31
CA VAL A 164 33.31 13.40 -10.49
C VAL A 164 32.58 12.07 -10.59
N ILE A 165 32.29 11.49 -9.42
CA ILE A 165 31.56 10.25 -9.23
C ILE A 165 30.24 10.55 -8.52
N ILE A 166 29.14 10.00 -9.03
CA ILE A 166 27.79 10.14 -8.49
C ILE A 166 27.21 8.75 -8.23
N MET A 167 27.07 8.41 -6.95
CA MET A 167 26.66 7.12 -6.44
C MET A 167 25.25 7.21 -5.86
N LEU A 168 24.25 6.69 -6.57
CA LEU A 168 22.81 6.80 -6.25
C LEU A 168 22.28 5.59 -5.44
N SER A 169 23.16 4.91 -4.71
CA SER A 169 22.89 3.75 -3.85
C SER A 169 24.09 3.49 -2.96
N PRO A 170 23.95 3.13 -1.67
CA PRO A 170 25.07 2.60 -0.87
C PRO A 170 25.65 1.30 -1.49
N THR A 171 26.85 0.90 -1.06
CA THR A 171 27.53 -0.34 -1.53
C THR A 171 26.83 -1.62 -1.06
N HIS A 172 26.05 -1.55 0.02
CA HIS A 172 25.31 -2.67 0.58
C HIS A 172 23.88 -2.21 0.94
N GLY A 173 22.97 -3.17 1.05
CA GLY A 173 21.66 -2.95 1.66
C GLY A 173 20.92 -4.28 1.87
N PRO A 174 19.71 -4.27 2.43
CA PRO A 174 18.93 -5.51 2.62
C PRO A 174 18.74 -6.27 1.29
N ASP A 175 18.78 -7.60 1.38
CA ASP A 175 18.41 -8.49 0.27
C ASP A 175 16.88 -8.39 0.03
N PRO A 176 16.41 -8.20 -1.22
CA PRO A 176 14.98 -8.11 -1.52
C PRO A 176 14.13 -9.32 -1.10
N ASN A 177 14.76 -10.48 -0.90
CA ASN A 177 14.10 -11.74 -0.54
C ASN A 177 14.27 -12.08 0.95
N ASP A 178 15.21 -11.42 1.63
CA ASP A 178 15.47 -11.60 3.06
C ASP A 178 16.06 -10.30 3.65
N PRO A 179 15.21 -9.40 4.17
CA PRO A 179 15.67 -8.12 4.74
C PRO A 179 16.65 -8.24 5.92
N THR A 180 16.82 -9.43 6.50
CA THR A 180 17.82 -9.67 7.57
C THR A 180 19.24 -9.85 7.02
N LYS A 181 19.39 -10.22 5.73
CA LYS A 181 20.67 -10.34 5.04
C LYS A 181 21.06 -9.03 4.37
N GLN A 182 22.36 -8.73 4.34
CA GLN A 182 22.90 -7.66 3.50
C GLN A 182 23.39 -8.24 2.16
N MET A 183 22.88 -7.68 1.07
CA MET A 183 23.33 -7.93 -0.29
C MET A 183 24.30 -6.82 -0.73
N GLU A 184 25.39 -7.19 -1.41
CA GLU A 184 26.27 -6.23 -2.06
C GLU A 184 25.55 -5.60 -3.26
N LYS A 185 25.40 -4.27 -3.23
CA LYS A 185 24.80 -3.45 -4.29
C LYS A 185 25.87 -2.80 -5.18
N CYS A 186 27.07 -2.57 -4.67
CA CYS A 186 28.23 -2.15 -5.45
C CYS A 186 29.52 -2.64 -4.79
N TYR A 187 30.46 -3.11 -5.61
CA TYR A 187 31.79 -3.51 -5.16
C TYR A 187 32.49 -2.33 -4.46
N PRO A 188 33.23 -2.54 -3.36
CA PRO A 188 33.89 -1.46 -2.61
C PRO A 188 35.17 -0.97 -3.32
N TYR A 189 35.00 -0.24 -4.43
CA TYR A 189 36.08 0.25 -5.29
C TYR A 189 36.84 1.49 -4.76
N PHE A 190 36.59 1.92 -3.52
CA PHE A 190 37.17 3.12 -2.92
C PHE A 190 37.47 2.92 -1.43
N PRO A 191 38.48 3.61 -0.86
CA PRO A 191 38.78 3.54 0.58
C PRO A 191 37.62 4.09 1.44
N MET A 192 37.24 3.37 2.50
CA MET A 192 36.05 3.66 3.31
C MET A 192 36.31 4.63 4.48
N GLU A 193 37.57 4.78 4.89
CA GLU A 193 38.01 5.60 6.02
C GLU A 193 39.07 6.62 5.58
N GLU A 194 39.07 7.81 6.20
CA GLU A 194 40.03 8.88 5.89
C GLU A 194 41.47 8.41 6.14
N GLY A 195 42.40 8.91 5.31
CA GLY A 195 43.82 8.53 5.35
C GLY A 195 44.13 7.10 4.89
N HIS A 196 43.13 6.28 4.55
CA HIS A 196 43.36 4.96 3.96
C HIS A 196 43.55 5.05 2.45
N GLU A 197 44.36 4.13 1.92
CA GLU A 197 44.73 4.03 0.52
C GLU A 197 44.34 2.64 -0.02
N ILE A 198 43.96 2.57 -1.30
CA ILE A 198 43.84 1.30 -2.04
C ILE A 198 44.72 1.35 -3.30
N MET A 199 45.33 0.22 -3.64
CA MET A 199 46.06 0.05 -4.89
C MET A 199 45.12 -0.52 -5.96
N ILE A 200 45.13 0.09 -7.15
CA ILE A 200 44.47 -0.44 -8.35
C ILE A 200 45.50 -1.24 -9.15
N ASN A 201 45.16 -2.48 -9.50
CA ASN A 201 45.99 -3.36 -10.35
C ASN A 201 47.42 -3.59 -9.81
N GLU A 202 47.58 -3.65 -8.48
CA GLU A 202 48.88 -3.85 -7.80
C GLU A 202 49.68 -5.04 -8.35
N THR A 203 48.97 -6.12 -8.63
CA THR A 203 49.43 -7.40 -9.18
C THR A 203 49.67 -7.39 -10.70
N ASN A 204 49.25 -6.33 -11.41
CA ASN A 204 49.20 -6.25 -12.87
C ASN A 204 48.40 -7.41 -13.52
N GLU A 205 47.28 -7.79 -12.90
CA GLU A 205 46.37 -8.83 -13.40
C GLU A 205 45.70 -8.44 -14.73
N LEU A 206 45.54 -7.14 -14.98
CA LEU A 206 45.09 -6.63 -16.29
C LEU A 206 46.17 -6.67 -17.36
N GLY A 207 47.45 -6.84 -17.00
CA GLY A 207 48.58 -6.98 -17.92
C GLY A 207 48.91 -5.75 -18.76
N ASP A 208 48.38 -4.59 -18.38
CA ASP A 208 48.44 -3.31 -19.08
C ASP A 208 49.51 -2.35 -18.51
N ASP A 209 50.26 -2.80 -17.49
CA ASP A 209 51.25 -2.03 -16.70
C ASP A 209 50.67 -0.79 -15.98
N PHE A 210 49.35 -0.55 -16.07
CA PHE A 210 48.69 0.54 -15.36
C PHE A 210 48.61 0.24 -13.87
N LYS A 211 49.12 1.14 -13.03
CA LYS A 211 48.96 1.06 -11.57
C LYS A 211 48.47 2.38 -11.02
N GLY A 212 47.34 2.32 -10.34
CA GLY A 212 46.76 3.47 -9.65
C GLY A 212 46.82 3.32 -8.15
N LYS A 213 46.73 4.43 -7.43
CA LYS A 213 46.43 4.46 -5.99
C LYS A 213 45.33 5.47 -5.74
N ILE A 214 44.33 5.12 -4.94
CA ILE A 214 43.27 6.05 -4.48
C ILE A 214 43.40 6.22 -2.96
N THR A 215 43.47 7.46 -2.49
CA THR A 215 43.59 7.83 -1.08
C THR A 215 42.37 8.65 -0.65
N PHE A 216 41.80 8.37 0.54
CA PHE A 216 40.69 9.16 1.09
C PHE A 216 41.21 10.41 1.80
N VAL A 217 40.99 11.56 1.18
CA VAL A 217 41.51 12.87 1.63
C VAL A 217 40.63 13.46 2.74
N SER A 218 39.32 13.59 2.48
CA SER A 218 38.37 14.18 3.42
C SER A 218 36.91 13.82 3.11
N ARG A 219 36.12 13.55 4.15
CA ARG A 219 34.66 13.67 4.13
C ARG A 219 34.31 15.13 4.37
N GLU A 220 33.75 15.78 3.35
CA GLU A 220 33.31 17.17 3.47
C GLU A 220 32.01 17.24 4.29
N PRO A 221 31.70 18.40 4.91
CA PRO A 221 30.40 18.61 5.55
C PRO A 221 29.24 18.36 4.58
N GLY A 222 28.29 17.51 4.98
CA GLY A 222 27.09 17.19 4.20
C GLY A 222 26.27 18.44 3.88
N ILE A 223 25.66 18.47 2.69
CA ILE A 223 24.98 19.68 2.19
C ILE A 223 23.70 19.92 3.01
N PRO A 224 23.55 21.08 3.70
CA PRO A 224 22.44 21.30 4.63
C PRO A 224 21.06 21.14 4.00
N GLY A 225 20.17 20.40 4.67
CA GLY A 225 18.84 20.09 4.17
C GLY A 225 18.79 19.00 3.10
N THR A 226 19.88 18.25 2.90
CA THR A 226 19.96 17.10 1.97
C THR A 226 20.57 15.89 2.67
N SER A 227 20.41 14.71 2.09
CA SER A 227 21.11 13.48 2.49
C SER A 227 22.40 13.22 1.68
N ILE A 228 22.92 14.22 0.96
CA ILE A 228 24.12 14.07 0.12
C ILE A 228 25.37 14.01 1.01
N GLU A 229 26.05 12.87 1.01
CA GLU A 229 27.42 12.75 1.55
C GLU A 229 28.43 13.10 0.45
N VAL A 230 29.41 13.93 0.80
CA VAL A 230 30.44 14.42 -0.12
C VAL A 230 31.82 13.94 0.37
N ARG A 231 32.56 13.26 -0.50
CA ARG A 231 33.91 12.74 -0.22
C ARG A 231 34.89 13.28 -1.27
N LYS A 232 36.12 13.58 -0.84
CA LYS A 232 37.26 13.80 -1.73
C LYS A 232 38.20 12.60 -1.66
N PHE A 233 38.56 12.09 -2.83
CA PHE A 233 39.69 11.19 -2.98
C PHE A 233 40.75 11.87 -3.86
N GLU A 234 42.01 11.49 -3.68
CA GLU A 234 43.10 11.80 -4.59
C GLU A 234 43.57 10.51 -5.25
N MET A 235 43.88 10.57 -6.54
CA MET A 235 44.35 9.45 -7.32
C MET A 235 45.71 9.76 -7.95
N THR A 236 46.69 8.89 -7.74
CA THR A 236 47.97 8.90 -8.45
C THR A 236 48.09 7.69 -9.36
N VAL A 237 48.86 7.83 -10.45
CA VAL A 237 49.17 6.75 -11.40
C VAL A 237 50.69 6.57 -11.45
N GLU A 238 51.16 5.34 -11.43
CA GLU A 238 52.60 5.02 -11.45
C GLU A 238 53.23 5.44 -12.78
N GLY A 239 53.99 6.54 -12.77
CA GLY A 239 54.59 7.15 -13.96
C GLY A 239 54.02 8.50 -14.37
N GLU A 240 52.97 8.98 -13.70
CA GLU A 240 52.43 10.34 -13.84
C GLU A 240 52.84 11.19 -12.62
N ASP A 241 53.36 12.40 -12.86
CA ASP A 241 53.81 13.34 -11.81
C ASP A 241 52.65 14.19 -11.23
N GLU A 242 51.41 13.99 -11.67
CA GLU A 242 50.24 14.82 -11.33
C GLU A 242 49.21 14.06 -10.48
N GLU A 243 48.74 14.68 -9.38
CA GLU A 243 47.70 14.13 -8.49
C GLU A 243 46.31 14.50 -9.01
N LYS A 244 45.45 13.51 -9.29
CA LYS A 244 44.10 13.74 -9.84
C LYS A 244 43.03 13.76 -8.74
N PRO A 245 42.41 14.91 -8.43
CA PRO A 245 41.36 14.98 -7.42
C PRO A 245 40.04 14.39 -7.94
N ILE A 246 39.32 13.66 -7.06
CA ILE A 246 38.04 13.01 -7.34
C ILE A 246 37.01 13.48 -6.32
N PHE A 247 35.93 14.11 -6.80
CA PHE A 247 34.74 14.40 -5.98
C PHE A 247 33.75 13.24 -6.09
N HIS A 248 33.46 12.58 -4.97
CA HIS A 248 32.51 11.48 -4.89
C HIS A 248 31.29 11.87 -4.06
N TYR A 249 30.13 11.88 -4.71
CA TYR A 249 28.83 12.17 -4.10
C TYR A 249 28.04 10.87 -3.88
N LEU A 250 27.76 10.52 -2.62
CA LEU A 250 26.81 9.45 -2.29
C LEU A 250 25.44 10.07 -1.98
N TYR A 251 24.41 9.55 -2.65
CA TYR A 251 23.02 9.86 -2.37
C TYR A 251 22.26 8.59 -1.95
N PRO A 252 22.02 8.39 -0.65
CA PRO A 252 21.46 7.14 -0.11
C PRO A 252 19.93 7.07 -0.18
N SER A 253 19.24 8.19 -0.34
CA SER A 253 17.77 8.30 -0.16
C SER A 253 16.93 7.99 -1.41
N TRP A 254 17.54 7.50 -2.50
CA TRP A 254 16.78 7.08 -3.69
C TRP A 254 16.42 5.60 -3.59
N PRO A 255 15.12 5.21 -3.51
CA PRO A 255 14.71 3.81 -3.42
C PRO A 255 15.19 2.97 -4.62
N ASP A 256 15.34 1.66 -4.41
CA ASP A 256 15.84 0.74 -5.44
C ASP A 256 14.88 0.59 -6.63
N PHE A 257 13.57 0.66 -6.35
CA PHE A 257 12.47 0.59 -7.31
C PHE A 257 11.58 1.84 -7.16
N GLY A 258 10.88 2.23 -8.24
CA GLY A 258 10.04 3.43 -8.27
C GLY A 258 10.81 4.75 -8.45
N ALA A 259 10.09 5.86 -8.33
CA ALA A 259 10.58 7.23 -8.49
C ALA A 259 11.27 7.79 -7.23
N LEU A 260 11.83 9.00 -7.33
CA LEU A 260 12.24 9.77 -6.15
C LEU A 260 11.03 10.55 -5.60
N ALA A 261 10.83 10.54 -4.29
CA ALA A 261 9.73 11.26 -3.65
C ALA A 261 9.89 12.80 -3.73
N GLU A 262 8.77 13.54 -3.74
CA GLU A 262 8.76 14.97 -4.11
C GLU A 262 9.61 15.84 -3.16
N GLU A 263 9.60 15.56 -1.86
CA GLU A 263 10.40 16.27 -0.86
C GLU A 263 11.91 16.13 -1.11
N ASN A 264 12.32 15.07 -1.80
CA ASN A 264 13.70 14.81 -2.19
C ASN A 264 14.08 15.41 -3.57
N VAL A 265 13.14 15.94 -4.35
CA VAL A 265 13.42 16.58 -5.66
C VAL A 265 14.37 17.77 -5.50
N ALA A 266 14.17 18.61 -4.48
CA ALA A 266 15.10 19.71 -4.19
C ALA A 266 16.52 19.21 -3.88
N SER A 267 16.65 18.05 -3.24
CA SER A 267 17.93 17.40 -2.96
C SER A 267 18.61 16.87 -4.23
N ILE A 268 17.88 16.24 -5.15
CA ILE A 268 18.50 15.71 -6.39
C ILE A 268 18.87 16.82 -7.38
N LEU A 269 18.08 17.89 -7.45
CA LEU A 269 18.45 19.09 -8.21
C LEU A 269 19.70 19.77 -7.62
N THR A 270 19.81 19.79 -6.29
CA THR A 270 21.04 20.25 -5.61
C THR A 270 22.24 19.37 -5.96
N LEU A 271 22.08 18.04 -6.01
CA LEU A 271 23.14 17.10 -6.43
C LEU A 271 23.61 17.35 -7.88
N MET A 272 22.69 17.62 -8.80
CA MET A 272 23.02 18.01 -10.17
C MET A 272 23.81 19.32 -10.19
N GLU A 273 23.38 20.34 -9.42
CA GLU A 273 24.07 21.64 -9.38
C GLU A 273 25.49 21.53 -8.80
N VAL A 274 25.69 20.83 -7.67
CA VAL A 274 27.03 20.73 -7.06
C VAL A 274 27.98 19.82 -7.85
N SER A 275 27.50 18.70 -8.39
CA SER A 275 28.34 17.80 -9.20
C SER A 275 28.75 18.45 -10.53
N ARG A 276 27.88 19.30 -11.11
CA ARG A 276 28.22 20.12 -12.28
C ARG A 276 29.26 21.19 -11.96
N LYS A 277 29.16 21.87 -10.81
CA LYS A 277 30.18 22.82 -10.33
C LYS A 277 31.52 22.15 -10.08
N ALA A 278 31.54 20.95 -9.48
CA ALA A 278 32.77 20.18 -9.24
C ALA A 278 33.44 19.71 -10.53
N ASN A 279 32.67 19.43 -11.59
CA ASN A 279 33.18 19.04 -12.91
C ASN A 279 33.73 20.21 -13.74
N GLY A 280 33.85 21.41 -13.16
CA GLY A 280 34.51 22.57 -13.75
C GLY A 280 33.93 22.99 -15.10
N ARG A 281 34.74 22.86 -16.16
CA ARG A 281 34.37 23.22 -17.54
C ARG A 281 33.63 22.11 -18.30
N GLY A 282 33.45 20.93 -17.70
CA GLY A 282 32.81 19.79 -18.36
C GLY A 282 33.73 18.94 -19.24
N GLU A 283 35.05 19.17 -19.17
CA GLU A 283 36.07 18.48 -19.98
C GLU A 283 36.23 17.00 -19.59
N ASN A 284 35.94 16.65 -18.32
CA ASN A 284 35.88 15.25 -17.87
C ASN A 284 34.47 14.65 -17.95
N PRO A 285 34.35 13.35 -18.30
CA PRO A 285 33.10 12.61 -18.14
C PRO A 285 32.82 12.35 -16.64
N ARG A 286 31.56 12.49 -16.24
CA ARG A 286 31.10 12.16 -14.89
C ARG A 286 30.63 10.70 -14.83
N LEU A 287 31.09 9.95 -13.83
CA LEU A 287 30.67 8.57 -13.61
C LEU A 287 29.40 8.56 -12.76
N VAL A 288 28.29 8.05 -13.29
CA VAL A 288 27.00 7.96 -12.56
C VAL A 288 26.58 6.50 -12.45
N HIS A 289 26.36 5.99 -11.24
CA HIS A 289 25.93 4.61 -11.03
C HIS A 289 24.95 4.45 -9.85
N CYS A 290 24.33 3.27 -9.79
CA CYS A 290 23.54 2.79 -8.66
C CYS A 290 23.82 1.28 -8.49
N SER A 291 22.87 0.49 -7.97
CA SER A 291 23.03 -0.97 -7.88
C SER A 291 23.16 -1.67 -9.24
N ALA A 292 22.26 -1.36 -10.19
CA ALA A 292 22.21 -1.97 -11.53
C ALA A 292 22.65 -1.02 -12.67
N GLY A 293 22.82 0.28 -12.39
CA GLY A 293 23.27 1.26 -13.38
C GLY A 293 22.29 1.51 -14.53
N VAL A 294 20.97 1.33 -14.33
CA VAL A 294 19.94 1.57 -15.37
C VAL A 294 18.73 2.39 -14.90
N GLY A 295 18.05 2.02 -13.81
CA GLY A 295 16.85 2.74 -13.32
C GLY A 295 17.16 4.15 -12.80
N ARG A 296 17.60 4.26 -11.54
CA ARG A 296 18.05 5.53 -10.93
C ARG A 296 19.07 6.29 -11.78
N THR A 297 20.06 5.58 -12.33
CA THR A 297 21.10 6.17 -13.20
C THR A 297 20.51 6.78 -14.47
N GLY A 298 19.66 6.06 -15.20
CA GLY A 298 18.98 6.60 -16.38
C GLY A 298 18.07 7.77 -16.04
N THR A 299 17.36 7.70 -14.91
CA THR A 299 16.47 8.77 -14.44
C THR A 299 17.25 10.05 -14.12
N PHE A 300 18.39 9.94 -13.41
CA PHE A 300 19.27 11.08 -13.12
C PHE A 300 19.87 11.70 -14.40
N VAL A 301 20.39 10.87 -15.31
CA VAL A 301 21.01 11.36 -16.56
C VAL A 301 19.97 12.00 -17.49
N ALA A 302 18.77 11.40 -17.64
CA ALA A 302 17.68 11.98 -18.42
C ALA A 302 17.23 13.32 -17.82
N LEU A 303 16.94 13.36 -16.51
CA LEU A 303 16.46 14.57 -15.86
C LEU A 303 17.50 15.70 -15.91
N GLU A 304 18.79 15.42 -15.69
CA GLU A 304 19.81 16.47 -15.73
C GLU A 304 19.98 17.06 -17.14
N PHE A 305 19.88 16.23 -18.17
CA PHE A 305 19.95 16.66 -19.58
C PHE A 305 18.73 17.52 -19.96
N LEU A 306 17.52 17.01 -19.69
CA LEU A 306 16.26 17.72 -19.98
C LEU A 306 16.13 19.03 -19.18
N LEU A 307 16.65 19.06 -17.95
CA LEU A 307 16.79 20.28 -17.15
C LEU A 307 17.74 21.30 -17.83
N GLY A 308 18.78 20.83 -18.52
CA GLY A 308 19.67 21.66 -19.32
C GLY A 308 18.95 22.31 -20.51
N GLU A 309 18.11 21.56 -21.22
CA GLU A 309 17.28 22.09 -22.31
C GLU A 309 16.25 23.11 -21.80
N LEU A 310 15.50 22.76 -20.74
CA LEU A 310 14.50 23.61 -20.09
C LEU A 310 15.11 24.94 -19.61
N LEU A 311 16.16 24.89 -18.80
CA LEU A 311 16.81 26.10 -18.28
C LEU A 311 17.43 26.93 -19.40
N GLY A 312 17.99 26.29 -20.44
CA GLY A 312 18.52 26.94 -21.63
C GLY A 312 17.47 27.64 -22.52
N GLY A 313 16.17 27.42 -22.28
CA GLY A 313 15.10 28.00 -23.11
C GLY A 313 14.85 27.24 -24.43
N SER A 314 15.37 26.02 -24.54
CA SER A 314 15.37 25.23 -25.78
C SER A 314 13.97 24.87 -26.29
N TRP A 315 12.97 24.84 -25.40
CA TRP A 315 11.57 24.54 -25.74
C TRP A 315 10.69 25.80 -25.88
N GLU A 316 11.28 27.00 -25.93
CA GLU A 316 10.55 28.23 -26.26
C GLU A 316 10.05 28.18 -27.72
N ASN A 317 8.74 28.36 -27.88
CA ASN A 317 7.98 28.17 -29.11
C ASN A 317 8.14 26.76 -29.73
N TRP A 318 8.15 25.71 -28.90
CA TRP A 318 8.30 24.31 -29.34
C TRP A 318 7.38 23.94 -30.52
N GLU A 319 6.09 24.26 -30.43
CA GLU A 319 5.08 23.93 -31.44
C GLU A 319 5.34 24.56 -32.83
N GLU A 320 6.11 25.65 -32.91
CA GLU A 320 6.45 26.29 -34.20
C GLU A 320 7.54 25.54 -34.99
N LYS A 321 8.26 24.63 -34.31
CA LYS A 321 9.47 23.97 -34.83
C LYS A 321 9.38 22.44 -34.80
N HIS A 322 8.73 21.90 -33.77
CA HIS A 322 8.79 20.50 -33.33
C HIS A 322 7.39 19.97 -32.93
N ALA A 323 6.34 20.38 -33.66
CA ALA A 323 4.96 19.99 -33.38
C ALA A 323 4.79 18.46 -33.37
N GLY A 324 4.31 17.91 -32.25
CA GLY A 324 4.16 16.46 -32.05
C GLY A 324 5.43 15.73 -31.56
N GLU A 325 6.58 16.40 -31.44
CA GLU A 325 7.79 15.81 -30.87
C GLU A 325 7.85 15.89 -29.34
N ASP A 326 8.48 14.88 -28.73
CA ASP A 326 8.54 14.68 -27.29
C ASP A 326 9.99 14.44 -26.83
N PRO A 327 10.68 15.48 -26.30
CA PRO A 327 12.04 15.38 -25.82
C PRO A 327 12.25 14.35 -24.70
N VAL A 328 11.24 14.07 -23.88
CA VAL A 328 11.36 13.14 -22.75
C VAL A 328 11.36 11.70 -23.25
N PHE A 329 10.43 11.36 -24.15
CA PHE A 329 10.45 10.11 -24.91
C PHE A 329 11.75 9.96 -25.72
N GLN A 330 12.12 10.98 -26.51
CA GLN A 330 13.32 10.95 -27.35
C GLN A 330 14.60 10.76 -26.52
N THR A 331 14.73 11.44 -25.38
CA THR A 331 15.89 11.31 -24.47
C THR A 331 15.98 9.91 -23.87
N VAL A 332 14.88 9.34 -23.37
CA VAL A 332 14.90 7.99 -22.79
C VAL A 332 15.12 6.92 -23.88
N ASN A 333 14.65 7.15 -25.11
CA ASN A 333 14.99 6.30 -26.24
C ASN A 333 16.50 6.37 -26.59
N GLN A 334 17.09 7.57 -26.69
CA GLN A 334 18.54 7.74 -26.90
C GLN A 334 19.38 7.06 -25.80
N LEU A 335 18.89 7.05 -24.55
CA LEU A 335 19.53 6.29 -23.47
C LEU A 335 19.43 4.78 -23.70
N ARG A 336 18.24 4.25 -24.02
CA ARG A 336 18.02 2.82 -24.27
C ARG A 336 18.76 2.30 -25.49
N GLU A 337 19.01 3.15 -26.49
CA GLU A 337 19.86 2.85 -27.65
C GLU A 337 21.34 2.66 -27.26
N GLN A 338 21.83 3.37 -26.24
CA GLN A 338 23.22 3.29 -25.79
C GLN A 338 23.42 2.26 -24.66
N ARG A 339 22.43 2.11 -23.78
CA ARG A 339 22.40 1.11 -22.70
C ARG A 339 20.94 0.72 -22.46
N LYS A 340 20.58 -0.52 -22.77
CA LYS A 340 19.22 -1.03 -22.58
C LYS A 340 18.68 -0.82 -21.16
N THR A 341 17.36 -0.73 -21.05
CA THR A 341 16.60 -0.72 -19.79
C THR A 341 16.85 0.52 -18.92
N MET A 342 17.51 1.55 -19.45
CA MET A 342 17.64 2.87 -18.82
C MET A 342 16.25 3.51 -18.61
N VAL A 343 16.05 4.08 -17.41
CA VAL A 343 14.72 4.43 -16.85
C VAL A 343 13.83 3.18 -16.83
N GLN A 344 13.91 2.41 -15.74
CA GLN A 344 13.53 0.98 -15.72
C GLN A 344 12.04 0.73 -15.44
N ALA A 345 11.35 1.71 -14.84
CA ALA A 345 9.97 1.58 -14.39
C ALA A 345 9.14 2.79 -14.83
N TYR A 346 7.81 2.63 -14.90
CA TYR A 346 6.91 3.69 -15.38
C TYR A 346 6.95 4.93 -14.49
N GLU A 347 7.05 4.76 -13.17
CA GLU A 347 7.08 5.85 -12.19
C GLU A 347 8.33 6.72 -12.40
N GLN A 348 9.47 6.09 -12.75
CA GLN A 348 10.71 6.77 -13.08
C GLN A 348 10.61 7.59 -14.37
N TYR A 349 9.72 7.21 -15.29
CA TYR A 349 9.46 7.91 -16.54
C TYR A 349 8.47 9.07 -16.33
N ALA A 350 7.35 8.83 -15.63
CA ALA A 350 6.38 9.86 -15.24
C ALA A 350 7.03 11.01 -14.44
N PHE A 351 7.90 10.67 -13.49
CA PHE A 351 8.69 11.60 -12.69
C PHE A 351 9.49 12.62 -13.53
N LEU A 352 9.95 12.25 -14.74
CA LEU A 352 10.62 13.19 -15.63
C LEU A 352 9.64 14.30 -16.08
N TYR A 353 8.45 13.94 -16.54
CA TYR A 353 7.42 14.91 -16.94
C TYR A 353 6.97 15.77 -15.78
N GLU A 354 6.73 15.19 -14.59
CA GLU A 354 6.30 15.91 -13.39
C GLU A 354 7.28 17.01 -12.98
N VAL A 355 8.58 16.68 -12.87
CA VAL A 355 9.61 17.63 -12.47
C VAL A 355 9.82 18.71 -13.55
N LEU A 356 9.79 18.34 -14.83
CA LEU A 356 9.97 19.29 -15.94
C LEU A 356 8.76 20.22 -16.13
N ARG A 357 7.52 19.71 -15.95
CA ARG A 357 6.29 20.52 -15.93
C ARG A 357 6.37 21.57 -14.83
N LYS A 358 6.64 21.14 -13.59
CA LYS A 358 6.78 22.01 -12.41
C LYS A 358 7.86 23.08 -12.58
N LEU A 359 9.01 22.72 -13.15
CA LEU A 359 10.11 23.65 -13.39
C LEU A 359 9.86 24.59 -14.59
N TRP A 360 9.01 24.21 -15.55
CA TRP A 360 8.54 25.12 -16.60
C TRP A 360 7.63 26.20 -16.03
N GLU A 361 6.64 25.82 -15.22
CA GLU A 361 5.78 26.79 -14.52
C GLU A 361 6.63 27.75 -13.66
N GLU A 362 7.59 27.23 -12.88
CA GLU A 362 8.48 28.03 -12.02
C GLU A 362 9.45 28.95 -12.79
N LYS A 363 9.63 28.75 -14.11
CA LYS A 363 10.51 29.57 -14.95
C LYS A 363 9.77 30.73 -15.63
N TYR A 364 8.48 30.55 -15.98
CA TYR A 364 7.76 31.47 -16.86
C TYR A 364 6.50 32.11 -16.26
N GLU A 365 6.17 31.87 -14.99
CA GLU A 365 5.01 32.45 -14.29
C GLU A 365 3.65 32.22 -14.99
N ALA A 366 3.56 31.16 -15.81
CA ALA A 366 2.38 30.85 -16.60
C ALA A 366 1.22 30.36 -15.71
N PRO A 367 -0.02 30.86 -15.90
CA PRO A 367 -1.18 30.35 -15.17
C PRO A 367 -1.46 28.90 -15.59
N CYS A 368 -1.67 28.01 -14.62
CA CYS A 368 -1.87 26.58 -14.86
C CYS A 368 -3.05 26.30 -15.80
N VAL A 369 -2.81 25.55 -16.89
CA VAL A 369 -3.84 25.07 -17.82
C VAL A 369 -3.70 23.56 -18.00
N GLY A 370 -4.39 22.81 -17.14
CA GLY A 370 -4.38 21.34 -17.13
C GLY A 370 -3.24 20.75 -16.28
N GLY A 371 -3.54 19.65 -15.60
CA GLY A 371 -2.61 19.00 -14.67
C GLY A 371 -2.67 19.54 -13.24
N GLU A 372 -2.36 18.67 -12.28
CA GLU A 372 -2.26 19.03 -10.88
C GLU A 372 -0.82 19.39 -10.48
N HIS A 373 -0.67 20.37 -9.59
CA HIS A 373 0.58 20.95 -9.07
C HIS A 373 1.25 21.91 -10.09
N ALA A 374 1.91 23.00 -9.71
CA ALA A 374 2.42 23.39 -8.38
C ALA A 374 1.47 24.35 -7.57
N HIS A 375 1.81 25.44 -6.84
CA HIS A 375 3.04 26.23 -6.56
C HIS A 375 3.06 26.81 -5.12
N GLU A 376 4.21 26.80 -4.43
CA GLU A 376 4.75 27.88 -3.54
C GLU A 376 6.15 27.52 -2.96
N LYS A 377 7.21 28.34 -3.18
CA LYS A 377 8.38 28.49 -2.26
C LYS A 377 9.54 29.40 -2.71
N ARG A 378 9.78 29.62 -4.01
CA ARG A 378 11.06 30.22 -4.47
C ARG A 378 11.33 31.67 -4.04
N ALA A 379 10.30 32.42 -3.63
CA ALA A 379 10.41 33.78 -3.10
C ALA A 379 10.87 33.87 -1.63
N GLU A 380 10.82 32.77 -0.85
CA GLU A 380 11.03 32.82 0.60
C GLU A 380 12.52 32.80 1.01
N MET A 381 13.37 32.09 0.24
CA MET A 381 14.81 31.99 0.55
C MET A 381 15.56 33.33 0.44
N ALA A 382 15.13 34.23 -0.45
CA ALA A 382 15.79 35.52 -0.66
C ALA A 382 15.59 36.52 0.49
N LYS A 383 14.54 36.35 1.32
CA LYS A 383 14.20 37.31 2.40
C LYS A 383 14.78 36.97 3.77
N ARG A 384 15.40 35.80 3.97
CA ARG A 384 15.89 35.33 5.29
C ARG A 384 17.19 35.98 5.79
N LYS A 385 17.50 37.23 5.40
CA LYS A 385 18.73 37.92 5.85
C LYS A 385 18.57 39.37 6.35
N GLU A 386 17.39 39.99 6.20
CA GLU A 386 17.13 41.37 6.63
C GLU A 386 15.73 41.56 7.24
N VAL A 387 15.36 40.74 8.23
CA VAL A 387 14.36 41.11 9.25
C VAL A 387 14.76 40.52 10.62
N CYS A 388 15.75 41.14 11.24
CA CYS A 388 15.77 41.29 12.70
C CYS A 388 15.59 42.78 13.01
N ASP A 389 15.10 43.08 14.20
CA ASP A 389 14.77 44.41 14.74
C ASP A 389 13.54 45.13 14.14
N THR A 390 12.72 45.69 15.04
CA THR A 390 11.41 46.36 14.81
C THR A 390 10.30 45.41 14.32
N VAL A 391 9.04 45.48 14.77
CA VAL A 391 8.20 46.63 15.20
C VAL A 391 7.30 46.24 16.39
N GLU A 392 6.89 47.23 17.20
CA GLU A 392 5.91 47.10 18.30
C GLU A 392 4.44 47.22 17.85
N ASP A 393 3.54 46.91 18.78
CA ASP A 393 2.09 47.25 18.78
C ASP A 393 1.15 46.37 17.92
N GLY A 394 -0.11 46.33 18.36
CA GLY A 394 -0.98 45.16 18.19
C GLY A 394 -1.97 45.20 17.03
N ASN A 395 -2.25 44.01 16.49
CA ASN A 395 -3.56 43.69 15.95
C ASN A 395 -3.84 42.18 16.05
N GLN A 396 -4.99 41.83 16.63
CA GLN A 396 -5.42 40.46 16.89
C GLN A 396 -5.78 39.79 15.55
N LYS A 397 -5.02 38.77 15.13
CA LYS A 397 -5.31 38.04 13.88
C LYS A 397 -6.51 37.13 14.09
N ASP A 398 -7.59 37.37 13.34
CA ASP A 398 -8.84 36.63 13.45
C ASP A 398 -8.65 35.12 13.15
N LEU A 399 -8.92 34.27 14.15
CA LEU A 399 -8.88 32.81 14.01
C LEU A 399 -9.97 32.28 13.06
N ARG A 400 -10.89 33.11 12.56
CA ARG A 400 -11.87 32.73 11.52
C ARG A 400 -11.31 32.81 10.10
N LEU A 401 -10.24 33.58 9.87
CA LEU A 401 -9.54 33.68 8.57
C LEU A 401 -8.45 32.60 8.38
N LEU A 402 -8.28 31.72 9.36
CA LEU A 402 -7.13 30.83 9.55
C LEU A 402 -6.95 29.81 8.39
N PHE A 403 -8.05 29.37 7.75
CA PHE A 403 -8.05 28.21 6.85
C PHE A 403 -8.35 28.48 5.37
N ASN A 404 -8.84 29.67 4.98
CA ASN A 404 -9.14 29.97 3.56
C ASN A 404 -7.88 30.38 2.77
N ASP A 405 -7.05 31.29 3.30
CA ASP A 405 -5.97 31.93 2.53
C ASP A 405 -4.57 31.28 2.67
N ARG A 406 -4.41 30.27 3.54
CA ARG A 406 -3.10 29.62 3.80
C ARG A 406 -3.05 28.12 3.62
N PHE A 407 -4.19 27.44 3.58
CA PHE A 407 -4.25 26.02 3.25
C PHE A 407 -4.56 25.82 1.76
N LYS A 408 -3.54 26.02 0.92
CA LYS A 408 -3.59 25.54 -0.48
C LYS A 408 -3.81 24.02 -0.44
N MET A 409 -4.84 23.52 -1.14
CA MET A 409 -5.33 22.13 -1.03
C MET A 409 -4.21 21.09 -0.93
N ARG A 410 -3.27 21.18 -1.89
CA ARG A 410 -2.12 20.29 -2.10
C ARG A 410 -1.09 20.27 -0.97
N ALA A 411 -1.15 21.20 0.00
CA ALA A 411 -0.27 21.20 1.16
C ALA A 411 -0.76 20.27 2.27
N LEU A 412 -2.08 20.27 2.56
CA LEU A 412 -2.67 19.44 3.60
C LEU A 412 -2.69 17.97 3.20
N GLN A 413 -3.17 17.66 1.98
CA GLN A 413 -3.20 16.29 1.46
C GLN A 413 -1.83 15.60 1.52
N LYS A 414 -0.74 16.32 1.22
CA LYS A 414 0.63 15.78 1.26
C LYS A 414 1.14 15.57 2.69
N LEU A 415 0.77 16.45 3.60
CA LEU A 415 1.13 16.34 5.02
C LEU A 415 0.40 15.15 5.66
N LEU A 416 -0.92 15.05 5.46
CA LEU A 416 -1.72 13.89 5.86
C LEU A 416 -1.16 12.61 5.23
N SER A 417 -0.86 12.58 3.93
CA SER A 417 -0.26 11.41 3.25
C SER A 417 1.10 11.00 3.83
N ALA A 418 1.91 11.95 4.30
CA ALA A 418 3.19 11.66 4.94
C ALA A 418 3.00 11.10 6.36
N GLN A 419 2.11 11.70 7.14
CA GLN A 419 1.72 11.22 8.48
C GLN A 419 1.08 9.83 8.42
N THR A 420 0.23 9.56 7.42
CA THR A 420 -0.38 8.26 7.12
C THR A 420 0.67 7.16 6.94
N LYS A 421 1.71 7.46 6.14
CA LYS A 421 2.82 6.52 5.90
C LYS A 421 3.68 6.29 7.15
N GLU A 422 3.77 7.26 8.06
CA GLU A 422 4.46 7.07 9.34
C GLU A 422 3.62 6.25 10.31
N LEU A 423 2.31 6.51 10.41
CA LEU A 423 1.38 5.73 11.22
C LEU A 423 1.29 4.26 10.75
N TYR A 424 1.41 4.01 9.44
CA TYR A 424 1.51 2.65 8.91
C TYR A 424 2.79 1.93 9.34
N LYS A 425 3.98 2.58 9.26
CA LYS A 425 5.23 2.00 9.81
C LYS A 425 5.15 1.72 11.31
N ILE A 426 4.41 2.56 12.03
CA ILE A 426 4.13 2.34 13.45
C ILE A 426 3.25 1.10 13.61
N ALA A 427 2.20 0.92 12.80
CA ALA A 427 1.41 -0.32 12.78
C ALA A 427 2.24 -1.56 12.40
N GLU A 428 3.25 -1.44 11.53
CA GLU A 428 4.18 -2.54 11.18
C GLU A 428 4.93 -3.10 12.40
N LEU A 429 5.09 -2.34 13.49
CA LEU A 429 5.65 -2.85 14.76
C LEU A 429 4.81 -3.98 15.37
N GLY A 430 3.49 -4.00 15.12
CA GLY A 430 2.59 -5.08 15.54
C GLY A 430 2.85 -6.43 14.84
N THR A 431 3.53 -6.43 13.68
CA THR A 431 3.72 -7.62 12.83
C THR A 431 4.39 -8.79 13.56
N ALA A 432 5.25 -8.51 14.54
CA ALA A 432 5.93 -9.56 15.31
C ALA A 432 5.03 -10.32 16.30
N GLU A 433 3.91 -9.73 16.76
CA GLU A 433 2.93 -10.39 17.65
C GLU A 433 1.70 -10.91 16.88
N TYR A 434 1.25 -10.22 15.84
CA TYR A 434 0.00 -10.54 15.12
C TYR A 434 0.19 -11.13 13.71
N GLY A 435 1.41 -11.12 13.17
CA GLY A 435 1.72 -11.59 11.81
C GLY A 435 1.42 -10.59 10.69
N HIS A 436 0.87 -9.42 11.04
CA HIS A 436 0.55 -8.32 10.14
C HIS A 436 0.59 -6.97 10.88
N PRO A 437 0.60 -5.82 10.18
CA PRO A 437 0.48 -4.51 10.81
C PRO A 437 -0.83 -4.34 11.59
N THR A 438 -0.76 -3.77 12.79
CA THR A 438 -1.92 -3.44 13.65
C THR A 438 -1.50 -2.49 14.77
N ARG A 439 -2.44 -1.70 15.27
CA ARG A 439 -2.29 -0.81 16.43
C ARG A 439 -3.19 -1.21 17.60
N VAL A 440 -3.64 -2.47 17.67
CA VAL A 440 -4.48 -2.96 18.78
C VAL A 440 -3.83 -2.78 20.16
N ILE A 441 -4.64 -2.48 21.18
CA ILE A 441 -4.16 -2.10 22.51
C ILE A 441 -3.11 -3.05 23.12
N GLY A 442 -1.98 -2.47 23.52
CA GLY A 442 -0.86 -3.21 24.08
C GLY A 442 -0.06 -4.05 23.09
N SER A 443 -0.25 -3.86 21.79
CA SER A 443 0.76 -4.17 20.77
C SER A 443 1.87 -3.10 20.77
N GLU A 444 3.04 -3.43 20.22
CA GLU A 444 4.11 -2.46 19.96
C GLU A 444 3.66 -1.36 18.96
N GLY A 445 2.70 -1.65 18.08
CA GLY A 445 2.11 -0.66 17.18
C GLY A 445 1.27 0.38 17.92
N HIS A 446 0.48 -0.04 18.92
CA HIS A 446 -0.23 0.91 19.78
C HIS A 446 0.74 1.76 20.61
N ALA A 447 1.74 1.11 21.22
CA ALA A 447 2.77 1.80 22.00
C ALA A 447 3.55 2.81 21.15
N GLY A 448 3.91 2.45 19.91
CA GLY A 448 4.52 3.35 18.93
C GLY A 448 3.62 4.54 18.59
N THR A 449 2.30 4.35 18.50
CA THR A 449 1.33 5.40 18.20
C THR A 449 1.21 6.41 19.33
N LEU A 450 1.06 5.92 20.56
CA LEU A 450 1.05 6.76 21.76
C LEU A 450 2.37 7.55 21.90
N ASN A 451 3.51 6.92 21.60
CA ASN A 451 4.81 7.58 21.57
C ASN A 451 4.92 8.65 20.47
N TYR A 452 4.39 8.41 19.27
CA TYR A 452 4.38 9.37 18.16
C TYR A 452 3.52 10.60 18.47
N LEU A 453 2.31 10.38 18.99
CA LEU A 453 1.40 11.44 19.46
C LEU A 453 2.07 12.27 20.57
N TYR A 454 2.53 11.61 21.63
CA TYR A 454 3.16 12.29 22.77
C TYR A 454 4.44 13.06 22.38
N SER A 455 5.34 12.44 21.61
CA SER A 455 6.59 13.09 21.19
C SER A 455 6.35 14.29 20.25
N THR A 456 5.35 14.21 19.36
CA THR A 456 4.93 15.33 18.52
C THR A 456 4.38 16.49 19.36
N LEU A 457 3.45 16.21 20.28
CA LEU A 457 2.84 17.24 21.13
C LEU A 457 3.83 17.85 22.12
N SER A 458 4.77 17.05 22.66
CA SER A 458 5.74 17.49 23.67
C SER A 458 6.65 18.64 23.24
N GLN A 459 6.88 18.80 21.93
CA GLN A 459 7.59 19.93 21.31
C GLN A 459 6.87 21.28 21.52
N TYR A 460 5.59 21.26 21.89
CA TYR A 460 4.73 22.42 22.13
C TYR A 460 4.29 22.51 23.60
N SER A 461 5.09 21.96 24.52
CA SER A 461 4.83 21.96 25.96
C SER A 461 4.79 23.34 26.62
N ASP A 462 5.24 24.41 25.96
CA ASP A 462 4.99 25.79 26.40
C ASP A 462 3.54 26.25 26.15
N TYR A 463 2.85 25.64 25.19
CA TYR A 463 1.47 25.96 24.80
C TYR A 463 0.44 24.99 25.41
N TYR A 464 0.79 23.71 25.51
CA TYR A 464 -0.06 22.64 26.04
C TYR A 464 0.40 22.15 27.42
N ASP A 465 -0.57 21.92 28.33
CA ASP A 465 -0.43 20.93 29.39
C ASP A 465 -0.80 19.55 28.82
N ILE A 466 0.17 18.62 28.84
CA ILE A 466 0.05 17.29 28.25
C ILE A 466 0.08 16.26 29.38
N SER A 467 -0.82 15.28 29.32
CA SER A 467 -0.96 14.25 30.35
C SER A 467 -1.27 12.88 29.76
N ASN A 468 -0.66 11.87 30.36
CA ASN A 468 -0.83 10.46 30.02
C ASN A 468 -1.74 9.82 31.08
N GLN A 469 -2.97 9.47 30.71
CA GLN A 469 -3.93 8.83 31.60
C GLN A 469 -3.88 7.31 31.37
N THR A 470 -2.96 6.64 32.07
CA THR A 470 -2.79 5.18 32.01
C THR A 470 -3.84 4.45 32.86
N PHE A 471 -4.47 3.43 32.27
CA PHE A 471 -5.41 2.52 32.92
C PHE A 471 -5.20 1.07 32.44
N TYR A 472 -5.98 0.12 32.93
CA TYR A 472 -5.87 -1.30 32.55
C TYR A 472 -7.10 -1.76 31.77
N ALA A 473 -6.93 -1.90 30.45
CA ALA A 473 -7.91 -2.54 29.56
C ALA A 473 -7.78 -4.07 29.62
N THR A 474 -8.81 -4.79 29.15
CA THR A 474 -8.78 -6.25 29.01
C THR A 474 -8.84 -6.62 27.53
N LEU A 475 -7.71 -7.05 26.97
CA LEU A 475 -7.62 -7.60 25.62
C LEU A 475 -8.09 -9.06 25.63
N GLY A 476 -8.91 -9.48 24.65
CA GLY A 476 -9.43 -10.85 24.60
C GLY A 476 -9.73 -11.40 23.20
N LYS A 477 -8.72 -12.00 22.55
CA LYS A 477 -8.85 -12.63 21.22
C LYS A 477 -8.96 -14.15 21.31
N ILE A 478 -9.85 -14.75 20.50
CA ILE A 478 -10.06 -16.20 20.40
C ILE A 478 -9.64 -16.65 19.00
N PHE A 479 -8.65 -17.54 18.93
CA PHE A 479 -8.08 -18.04 17.66
C PHE A 479 -8.79 -19.30 17.17
N GLY A 480 -9.38 -20.08 18.09
CA GLY A 480 -10.14 -21.28 17.74
C GLY A 480 -10.83 -21.91 18.94
N SER A 481 -11.87 -22.69 18.68
CA SER A 481 -12.48 -23.54 19.71
C SER A 481 -13.12 -24.79 19.11
N ARG A 482 -13.25 -25.84 19.93
CA ARG A 482 -13.89 -27.10 19.56
C ARG A 482 -14.52 -27.75 20.78
N LEU A 483 -15.75 -28.26 20.61
CA LEU A 483 -16.46 -29.05 21.62
C LEU A 483 -16.78 -30.44 21.06
N VAL A 484 -16.45 -31.48 21.81
CA VAL A 484 -16.86 -32.86 21.53
C VAL A 484 -17.51 -33.43 22.78
N LEU A 485 -18.77 -33.85 22.67
CA LEU A 485 -19.53 -34.49 23.75
C LEU A 485 -19.84 -35.94 23.35
N GLY A 486 -19.27 -36.89 24.09
CA GLY A 486 -19.28 -38.30 23.71
C GLY A 486 -18.40 -38.53 22.48
N SER A 487 -19.01 -39.06 21.40
CA SER A 487 -18.36 -39.25 20.10
C SER A 487 -18.75 -38.17 19.06
N ALA A 488 -19.60 -37.20 19.42
CA ALA A 488 -20.11 -36.20 18.50
C ALA A 488 -19.46 -34.83 18.75
N GLN A 489 -19.00 -34.19 17.68
CA GLN A 489 -18.64 -32.78 17.69
C GLN A 489 -19.92 -31.94 17.75
N VAL A 490 -19.99 -31.00 18.69
CA VAL A 490 -21.18 -30.17 18.94
C VAL A 490 -20.90 -28.74 18.52
N THR A 491 -21.86 -28.10 17.85
CA THR A 491 -21.78 -26.67 17.50
C THR A 491 -21.81 -25.85 18.78
N ALA A 492 -20.70 -25.15 19.06
CA ALA A 492 -20.55 -24.32 20.25
C ALA A 492 -19.93 -22.97 19.89
N SER A 493 -20.34 -21.91 20.60
CA SER A 493 -19.77 -20.57 20.48
C SER A 493 -18.92 -20.28 21.73
N PRO A 494 -17.62 -19.97 21.62
CA PRO A 494 -16.83 -19.59 22.78
C PRO A 494 -17.36 -18.27 23.37
N MET A 495 -17.31 -18.13 24.70
CA MET A 495 -17.67 -16.87 25.35
C MET A 495 -16.55 -15.84 25.14
N SER A 496 -16.88 -14.57 24.90
CA SER A 496 -15.85 -13.51 24.86
C SER A 496 -15.20 -13.36 26.23
N LEU A 497 -13.92 -12.98 26.23
CA LEU A 497 -13.04 -12.96 27.41
C LEU A 497 -12.91 -14.33 28.12
N THR A 498 -13.14 -15.45 27.41
CA THR A 498 -12.85 -16.79 27.96
C THR A 498 -11.35 -17.11 27.88
N PRO A 499 -10.71 -17.60 28.96
CA PRO A 499 -9.32 -18.02 28.91
C PRO A 499 -9.16 -19.28 28.02
N PRO A 500 -7.95 -19.52 27.47
CA PRO A 500 -7.67 -20.74 26.75
C PRO A 500 -7.82 -21.98 27.65
N THR A 501 -7.94 -23.16 27.04
CA THR A 501 -7.75 -24.40 27.79
C THR A 501 -6.31 -24.49 28.34
N PRO A 502 -6.07 -25.20 29.45
CA PRO A 502 -4.74 -25.37 30.03
C PRO A 502 -3.65 -25.68 28.99
N LYS A 503 -2.58 -24.87 28.99
CA LYS A 503 -1.47 -24.86 28.01
C LYS A 503 -1.86 -24.66 26.53
N LYS A 504 -3.09 -24.23 26.22
CA LYS A 504 -3.73 -24.29 24.88
C LYS A 504 -3.94 -25.72 24.33
N GLU A 505 -3.70 -26.76 25.13
CA GLU A 505 -3.98 -28.16 24.77
C GLU A 505 -5.48 -28.48 24.92
N PRO A 506 -6.09 -29.40 24.15
CA PRO A 506 -7.45 -29.88 24.41
C PRO A 506 -7.54 -30.61 25.76
N VAL A 507 -8.52 -30.24 26.60
CA VAL A 507 -8.81 -30.98 27.85
C VAL A 507 -9.79 -32.12 27.58
N TYR A 508 -9.48 -33.30 28.11
CA TYR A 508 -10.28 -34.52 28.00
C TYR A 508 -10.79 -34.93 29.38
N ALA A 509 -12.11 -34.97 29.56
CA ALA A 509 -12.73 -35.27 30.85
C ALA A 509 -14.19 -35.74 30.72
N PRO A 510 -14.77 -36.36 31.77
CA PRO A 510 -16.21 -36.61 31.82
C PRO A 510 -17.02 -35.30 31.86
N LEU A 511 -18.14 -35.27 31.14
CA LEU A 511 -19.16 -34.24 31.28
C LEU A 511 -19.94 -34.43 32.59
N VAL A 512 -20.20 -33.35 33.32
CA VAL A 512 -20.91 -33.38 34.61
C VAL A 512 -22.02 -32.32 34.61
N LEU A 513 -23.28 -32.75 34.81
CA LEU A 513 -24.42 -31.85 34.93
C LEU A 513 -24.37 -31.09 36.27
N VAL A 514 -24.38 -29.76 36.19
CA VAL A 514 -24.41 -28.86 37.35
C VAL A 514 -25.86 -28.56 37.73
N ALA A 515 -26.16 -28.53 39.03
CA ALA A 515 -27.51 -28.31 39.52
C ALA A 515 -27.97 -26.85 39.34
N ASN A 516 -29.28 -26.64 39.40
CA ASN A 516 -29.93 -25.33 39.33
C ASN A 516 -29.49 -24.52 38.10
N GLU A 517 -28.64 -23.51 38.31
CA GLU A 517 -28.05 -22.66 37.27
C GLU A 517 -26.53 -22.50 37.46
N GLY A 518 -25.88 -23.30 38.32
CA GLY A 518 -24.44 -23.22 38.58
C GLY A 518 -23.95 -21.88 39.15
N CYS A 519 -24.81 -21.16 39.87
CA CYS A 519 -24.50 -19.84 40.42
C CYS A 519 -23.86 -19.90 41.83
N ASN A 520 -24.02 -21.02 42.54
CA ASN A 520 -23.50 -21.22 43.89
C ASN A 520 -22.47 -22.36 43.90
N PRO A 521 -21.42 -22.33 44.75
CA PRO A 521 -20.49 -23.45 44.89
C PRO A 521 -21.18 -24.78 45.27
N SER A 522 -22.34 -24.73 45.92
CA SER A 522 -23.17 -25.90 46.26
C SER A 522 -23.91 -26.53 45.09
N ASP A 523 -23.99 -25.84 43.94
CA ASP A 523 -24.63 -26.36 42.72
C ASP A 523 -23.73 -27.41 42.00
N TYR A 524 -22.43 -27.42 42.32
CA TYR A 524 -21.42 -28.28 41.71
C TYR A 524 -21.25 -29.57 42.54
N PRO A 525 -21.42 -30.76 41.93
CA PRO A 525 -21.30 -32.02 42.65
C PRO A 525 -19.83 -32.37 42.93
N LYS A 526 -19.59 -33.28 43.88
CA LYS A 526 -18.22 -33.64 44.34
C LYS A 526 -17.29 -34.22 43.27
N ASN A 527 -17.83 -34.67 42.14
CA ASN A 527 -17.09 -35.13 40.97
C ASN A 527 -16.85 -34.03 39.92
N ALA A 528 -17.12 -32.76 40.22
CA ALA A 528 -16.81 -31.63 39.35
C ALA A 528 -15.30 -31.43 39.15
N THR A 529 -14.48 -31.81 40.14
CA THR A 529 -13.01 -31.68 40.08
C THR A 529 -12.44 -32.61 39.00
N GLY A 530 -11.74 -32.06 38.01
CA GLY A 530 -11.24 -32.78 36.84
C GLY A 530 -12.29 -33.07 35.76
N SER A 531 -13.47 -32.44 35.81
CA SER A 531 -14.57 -32.63 34.85
C SER A 531 -14.72 -31.48 33.85
N ILE A 532 -15.62 -31.64 32.87
CA ILE A 532 -16.21 -30.53 32.11
C ILE A 532 -17.62 -30.26 32.66
N ALA A 533 -17.88 -29.03 33.11
CA ALA A 533 -19.12 -28.66 33.78
C ALA A 533 -20.22 -28.23 32.78
N LEU A 534 -21.36 -28.94 32.72
CA LEU A 534 -22.53 -28.58 31.92
C LEU A 534 -23.53 -27.76 32.75
N ILE A 535 -23.69 -26.48 32.41
CA ILE A 535 -24.36 -25.46 33.24
C ILE A 535 -25.52 -24.82 32.47
N ARG A 536 -26.65 -24.55 33.15
CA ARG A 536 -27.80 -23.86 32.53
C ARG A 536 -27.62 -22.33 32.49
N ARG A 537 -28.00 -21.68 31.39
CA ARG A 537 -28.20 -20.22 31.34
C ARG A 537 -29.27 -19.80 32.36
N GLY A 538 -29.01 -18.71 33.09
CA GLY A 538 -29.77 -18.35 34.28
C GLY A 538 -29.52 -16.91 34.75
N ILE A 539 -29.81 -16.63 36.03
CA ILE A 539 -29.81 -15.28 36.61
C ILE A 539 -28.42 -14.69 36.87
N CYS A 540 -27.40 -15.52 37.07
CA CYS A 540 -26.02 -15.07 37.25
C CYS A 540 -25.26 -14.98 35.91
N SER A 541 -24.23 -14.12 35.85
CA SER A 541 -23.40 -13.91 34.66
C SER A 541 -22.61 -15.17 34.25
N PHE A 542 -22.20 -15.24 32.98
CA PHE A 542 -21.39 -16.36 32.48
C PHE A 542 -20.01 -16.40 33.15
N GLY A 543 -19.42 -15.24 33.48
CA GLY A 543 -18.23 -15.14 34.33
C GLY A 543 -18.40 -15.82 35.67
N ALA A 544 -19.46 -15.50 36.43
CA ALA A 544 -19.73 -16.13 37.72
C ALA A 544 -19.91 -17.66 37.62
N LYS A 545 -20.52 -18.16 36.54
CA LYS A 545 -20.64 -19.61 36.25
C LYS A 545 -19.26 -20.23 35.97
N SER A 546 -18.45 -19.60 35.12
CA SER A 546 -17.08 -20.03 34.81
C SER A 546 -16.19 -20.05 36.07
N GLU A 547 -16.28 -18.99 36.89
CA GLU A 547 -15.53 -18.87 38.13
C GLU A 547 -15.94 -19.94 39.16
N ALA A 548 -17.25 -20.19 39.31
CA ALA A 548 -17.74 -21.24 40.20
C ALA A 548 -17.30 -22.64 39.73
N ALA A 549 -17.31 -22.90 38.41
CA ALA A 549 -16.82 -24.15 37.83
C ALA A 549 -15.32 -24.37 38.10
N GLY A 550 -14.47 -23.36 37.85
CA GLY A 550 -13.03 -23.43 38.15
C GLY A 550 -12.74 -23.53 39.65
N ARG A 551 -13.51 -22.86 40.51
CA ARG A 551 -13.44 -23.01 41.98
C ARG A 551 -13.87 -24.40 42.46
N ALA A 552 -14.75 -25.10 41.74
CA ALA A 552 -15.09 -26.52 41.95
C ALA A 552 -14.05 -27.49 41.33
N GLY A 553 -13.05 -26.96 40.62
CA GLY A 553 -11.96 -27.72 40.00
C GLY A 553 -12.29 -28.32 38.63
N ALA A 554 -13.34 -27.86 37.95
CA ALA A 554 -13.58 -28.22 36.56
C ALA A 554 -12.46 -27.70 35.66
N LEU A 555 -12.21 -28.39 34.54
CA LEU A 555 -11.17 -28.03 33.56
C LEU A 555 -11.70 -27.09 32.46
N ALA A 556 -13.01 -27.14 32.20
CA ALA A 556 -13.73 -26.30 31.27
C ALA A 556 -15.23 -26.28 31.61
N ALA A 557 -15.98 -25.36 31.01
CA ALA A 557 -17.42 -25.19 31.20
C ALA A 557 -18.17 -25.15 29.85
N VAL A 558 -19.36 -25.72 29.84
CA VAL A 558 -20.30 -25.72 28.71
C VAL A 558 -21.61 -25.14 29.23
N VAL A 559 -22.00 -23.96 28.75
CA VAL A 559 -23.28 -23.34 29.13
C VAL A 559 -24.33 -23.64 28.06
N TYR A 560 -25.48 -24.20 28.44
CA TYR A 560 -26.59 -24.40 27.50
C TYR A 560 -27.67 -23.33 27.66
N ASN A 561 -28.26 -22.94 26.52
CA ASN A 561 -29.29 -21.91 26.48
C ASN A 561 -30.56 -22.32 27.26
N ASN A 562 -31.36 -21.35 27.70
CA ASN A 562 -32.66 -21.58 28.35
C ASN A 562 -33.86 -21.21 27.45
N TYR A 563 -33.58 -20.78 26.22
CA TYR A 563 -34.52 -20.57 25.11
C TYR A 563 -33.94 -21.22 23.84
N PRO A 564 -34.73 -21.42 22.76
CA PRO A 564 -34.23 -22.07 21.54
C PRO A 564 -33.09 -21.29 20.85
N GLY A 565 -32.16 -22.03 20.24
CA GLY A 565 -31.08 -21.47 19.42
C GLY A 565 -29.75 -21.28 20.17
N SER A 566 -28.73 -20.84 19.42
CA SER A 566 -27.34 -20.70 19.87
C SER A 566 -27.15 -19.75 21.06
N LEU A 567 -26.09 -19.97 21.84
CA LEU A 567 -25.74 -19.13 22.99
C LEU A 567 -24.32 -18.58 22.85
N SER A 568 -24.21 -17.26 22.79
CA SER A 568 -22.98 -16.48 22.98
C SER A 568 -23.14 -15.52 24.16
N GLY A 569 -22.03 -14.95 24.63
CA GLY A 569 -21.98 -14.03 25.77
C GLY A 569 -20.55 -13.75 26.21
N THR A 570 -20.39 -12.88 27.20
CA THR A 570 -19.08 -12.50 27.78
C THR A 570 -18.86 -13.14 29.15
N LEU A 571 -17.61 -13.44 29.50
CA LEU A 571 -17.23 -13.71 30.90
C LEU A 571 -17.08 -12.43 31.73
N GLY A 572 -16.96 -11.26 31.10
CA GLY A 572 -16.65 -10.01 31.80
C GLY A 572 -15.24 -10.01 32.39
N ASP A 573 -15.07 -9.38 33.55
CA ASP A 573 -13.78 -9.22 34.23
C ASP A 573 -13.00 -10.55 34.40
N PRO A 574 -11.75 -10.66 33.91
CA PRO A 574 -10.98 -11.90 34.01
C PRO A 574 -10.66 -12.28 35.46
N SER A 575 -11.25 -13.38 35.94
CA SER A 575 -10.83 -14.02 37.19
C SER A 575 -9.82 -15.14 36.93
N LYS A 576 -8.83 -15.29 37.82
CA LYS A 576 -7.87 -16.41 37.81
C LYS A 576 -8.51 -17.80 38.04
N TYR A 577 -9.81 -17.85 38.31
CA TYR A 577 -10.60 -19.07 38.41
C TYR A 577 -11.58 -19.26 37.24
N HIS A 578 -11.59 -18.37 36.23
CA HIS A 578 -12.28 -18.66 34.97
C HIS A 578 -11.63 -19.85 34.27
N VAL A 579 -12.44 -20.62 33.56
CA VAL A 579 -12.03 -21.76 32.74
C VAL A 579 -12.49 -21.55 31.30
N ALA A 580 -11.93 -22.30 30.35
CA ALA A 580 -12.40 -22.30 28.97
C ALA A 580 -13.91 -22.59 28.93
N THR A 581 -14.69 -21.65 28.39
CA THR A 581 -16.15 -21.64 28.51
C THR A 581 -16.79 -21.44 27.14
N VAL A 582 -17.63 -22.40 26.75
CA VAL A 582 -18.38 -22.37 25.48
C VAL A 582 -19.89 -22.43 25.71
N GLY A 583 -20.67 -21.79 24.84
CA GLY A 583 -22.12 -21.83 24.82
C GLY A 583 -22.65 -22.79 23.76
N ILE A 584 -23.72 -23.53 24.06
CA ILE A 584 -24.45 -24.40 23.13
C ILE A 584 -25.95 -24.10 23.16
N SER A 585 -26.69 -24.54 22.13
CA SER A 585 -28.15 -24.41 22.16
C SER A 585 -28.77 -25.27 23.26
N ASN A 586 -30.02 -24.98 23.62
CA ASN A 586 -30.79 -25.88 24.48
C ASN A 586 -30.97 -27.25 23.80
N GLU A 587 -31.24 -27.24 22.49
CA GLU A 587 -31.57 -28.40 21.68
C GLU A 587 -30.40 -29.40 21.61
N ASP A 588 -29.17 -28.91 21.45
CA ASP A 588 -27.93 -29.71 21.44
C ASP A 588 -27.63 -30.31 22.83
N ALA A 589 -28.05 -29.67 23.91
CA ALA A 589 -27.81 -30.14 25.28
C ALA A 589 -28.77 -31.28 25.71
N GLN A 590 -30.00 -31.30 25.20
CA GLN A 590 -31.05 -32.24 25.64
C GLN A 590 -30.69 -33.73 25.57
N PRO A 591 -29.95 -34.25 24.56
CA PRO A 591 -29.53 -35.65 24.54
C PRO A 591 -28.57 -35.98 25.70
N TYR A 592 -27.59 -35.11 25.95
CA TYR A 592 -26.58 -35.31 26.98
C TYR A 592 -27.13 -35.17 28.39
N ILE A 593 -28.06 -34.23 28.62
CA ILE A 593 -28.75 -34.09 29.91
C ILE A 593 -29.45 -35.39 30.29
N LYS A 594 -30.25 -35.99 29.38
CA LYS A 594 -30.96 -37.25 29.61
C LYS A 594 -30.01 -38.42 29.88
N ASP A 595 -28.87 -38.46 29.20
CA ASP A 595 -27.87 -39.51 29.38
C ASP A 595 -27.12 -39.37 30.72
N LEU A 596 -26.84 -38.14 31.18
CA LEU A 596 -26.28 -37.86 32.51
C LEU A 596 -27.29 -38.13 33.63
N GLU A 597 -28.56 -37.78 33.45
CA GLU A 597 -29.65 -38.14 34.39
C GLU A 597 -29.86 -39.65 34.49
N ALA A 598 -29.64 -40.39 33.41
CA ALA A 598 -29.59 -41.86 33.39
C ALA A 598 -28.29 -42.46 33.97
N GLY A 599 -27.36 -41.63 34.46
CA GLY A 599 -26.12 -42.06 35.11
C GLY A 599 -25.02 -42.55 34.17
N LYS A 600 -25.10 -42.25 32.86
CA LYS A 600 -24.02 -42.58 31.92
C LYS A 600 -22.82 -41.64 32.10
N ILE A 601 -21.61 -42.19 31.95
CA ILE A 601 -20.39 -41.38 31.85
C ILE A 601 -20.22 -40.96 30.39
N ILE A 602 -20.19 -39.66 30.14
CA ILE A 602 -20.01 -39.09 28.80
C ILE A 602 -18.58 -38.52 28.72
N PRO A 603 -17.61 -39.24 28.14
CA PRO A 603 -16.28 -38.68 27.88
C PRO A 603 -16.43 -37.52 26.89
N SER A 604 -15.73 -36.42 27.13
CA SER A 604 -15.87 -35.19 26.35
C SER A 604 -14.52 -34.50 26.22
N SER A 605 -14.38 -33.63 25.23
CA SER A 605 -13.25 -32.70 25.14
C SER A 605 -13.70 -31.29 24.83
N VAL A 606 -12.97 -30.34 25.43
CA VAL A 606 -13.04 -28.92 25.11
C VAL A 606 -11.64 -28.50 24.67
N TRP A 607 -11.58 -27.74 23.60
CA TRP A 607 -10.39 -26.98 23.22
C TRP A 607 -10.80 -25.54 22.97
N VAL A 608 -10.02 -24.61 23.51
CA VAL A 608 -10.13 -23.18 23.20
C VAL A 608 -8.72 -22.64 23.14
N ASP A 609 -8.32 -22.13 21.97
CA ASP A 609 -7.17 -21.23 21.89
C ASP A 609 -7.67 -19.79 21.94
N ALA A 610 -7.21 -19.07 22.96
CA ALA A 610 -7.47 -17.67 23.21
C ALA A 610 -6.30 -17.02 23.95
N ILE A 611 -6.23 -15.70 23.89
CA ILE A 611 -5.53 -14.86 24.87
C ILE A 611 -6.58 -14.04 25.63
N VAL A 612 -6.38 -13.91 26.94
CA VAL A 612 -7.08 -12.91 27.76
C VAL A 612 -6.03 -12.30 28.68
N ARG A 613 -5.74 -11.01 28.50
CA ARG A 613 -4.74 -10.28 29.30
C ARG A 613 -5.26 -8.91 29.72
N ARG A 614 -5.05 -8.55 30.99
CA ARG A 614 -5.18 -7.14 31.42
C ARG A 614 -3.90 -6.41 31.05
N THR A 615 -4.01 -5.50 30.10
CA THR A 615 -2.91 -4.73 29.50
C THR A 615 -2.97 -3.29 30.01
N PRO A 616 -1.85 -2.67 30.42
CA PRO A 616 -1.81 -1.24 30.64
C PRO A 616 -1.91 -0.51 29.29
N THR A 617 -2.87 0.40 29.15
CA THR A 617 -3.02 1.28 27.99
C THR A 617 -3.28 2.72 28.47
N THR A 618 -3.19 3.71 27.58
CA THR A 618 -3.09 5.13 27.99
C THR A 618 -3.81 6.05 27.03
N ASN A 619 -4.72 6.89 27.54
CA ASN A 619 -5.20 8.05 26.79
C ASN A 619 -4.15 9.17 26.82
N ILE A 620 -3.93 9.86 25.70
CA ILE A 620 -3.12 11.08 25.63
C ILE A 620 -4.06 12.28 25.66
N ILE A 621 -3.88 13.23 26.58
CA ILE A 621 -4.69 14.46 26.64
C ILE A 621 -3.77 15.69 26.59
N ALA A 622 -4.06 16.64 25.70
CA ALA A 622 -3.34 17.90 25.55
C ALA A 622 -4.31 19.10 25.64
N GLN A 623 -4.12 19.98 26.62
CA GLN A 623 -4.99 21.13 26.91
C GLN A 623 -4.24 22.45 26.79
N THR A 624 -4.84 23.47 26.17
CA THR A 624 -4.23 24.80 26.05
C THR A 624 -4.05 25.46 27.41
N LYS A 625 -2.84 25.95 27.68
CA LYS A 625 -2.53 26.81 28.84
C LYS A 625 -3.19 28.17 28.74
N GLY A 626 -3.46 28.63 27.52
CA GLY A 626 -4.25 29.81 27.21
C GLY A 626 -5.76 29.53 27.10
N GLY A 627 -6.54 30.60 27.09
CA GLY A 627 -8.01 30.58 27.04
C GLY A 627 -8.68 30.27 28.38
N ASP A 628 -9.99 30.52 28.46
CA ASP A 628 -10.78 30.32 29.68
C ASP A 628 -10.85 28.83 30.07
N GLN A 629 -10.12 28.48 31.13
CA GLN A 629 -10.06 27.15 31.72
C GLN A 629 -11.37 26.73 32.42
N ALA A 630 -12.37 27.61 32.51
CA ALA A 630 -13.74 27.28 32.93
C ALA A 630 -14.67 26.91 31.74
N ASN A 631 -14.23 27.12 30.50
CA ASN A 631 -14.99 26.85 29.28
C ASN A 631 -14.09 26.15 28.24
N CYS A 632 -13.97 24.82 28.33
CA CYS A 632 -13.20 24.02 27.40
C CYS A 632 -14.04 23.53 26.21
N VAL A 633 -13.55 23.80 25.00
CA VAL A 633 -13.82 23.03 23.79
C VAL A 633 -13.04 21.72 23.90
N MET A 634 -13.67 20.56 23.65
CA MET A 634 -12.96 19.29 23.62
C MET A 634 -13.14 18.57 22.29
N ALA A 635 -12.10 17.90 21.81
CA ALA A 635 -12.11 17.08 20.59
C ALA A 635 -11.32 15.77 20.80
N GLY A 636 -11.74 14.68 20.15
CA GLY A 636 -11.04 13.40 20.22
C GLY A 636 -11.34 12.43 19.08
N GLY A 637 -10.51 11.40 19.01
CA GLY A 637 -10.54 10.23 18.11
C GLY A 637 -9.67 9.13 18.71
N HIS A 638 -9.74 7.89 18.21
CA HIS A 638 -9.09 6.74 18.87
C HIS A 638 -7.71 6.41 18.28
N SER A 639 -6.80 5.92 19.13
CA SER A 639 -5.37 5.73 18.80
C SER A 639 -5.00 4.28 18.48
N ASP A 640 -5.85 3.33 18.87
CA ASP A 640 -5.71 1.92 18.57
C ASP A 640 -6.29 1.56 17.19
N SER A 641 -6.57 0.27 16.99
CA SER A 641 -7.25 -0.32 15.84
C SER A 641 -7.61 -1.76 16.22
N VAL A 642 -8.43 -2.43 15.41
CA VAL A 642 -8.63 -3.88 15.52
C VAL A 642 -7.32 -4.66 15.43
N SER A 643 -7.35 -5.86 16.01
CA SER A 643 -6.32 -6.89 15.87
C SER A 643 -6.30 -7.60 14.50
N GLU A 644 -7.03 -7.05 13.52
CA GLU A 644 -7.31 -7.63 12.20
C GLU A 644 -6.71 -6.79 11.06
N GLY A 645 -6.24 -5.57 11.35
CA GLY A 645 -5.73 -4.65 10.33
C GLY A 645 -4.94 -3.46 10.90
N PRO A 646 -4.41 -2.59 10.02
CA PRO A 646 -3.52 -1.49 10.40
C PRO A 646 -4.25 -0.26 10.97
N GLY A 647 -5.57 -0.12 10.69
CA GLY A 647 -6.44 0.95 11.19
C GLY A 647 -6.20 2.33 10.58
N ILE A 648 -5.70 2.42 9.35
CA ILE A 648 -5.28 3.71 8.78
C ILE A 648 -6.43 4.70 8.61
N ASN A 649 -7.59 4.30 8.08
CA ASN A 649 -8.79 5.12 8.15
C ASN A 649 -9.34 5.13 9.58
N ASP A 650 -9.27 4.00 10.27
CA ASP A 650 -10.04 3.62 11.47
C ASP A 650 -9.16 3.40 12.73
N ASP A 651 -8.97 4.38 13.62
CA ASP A 651 -9.15 5.83 13.41
C ASP A 651 -7.78 6.52 13.24
N GLY A 652 -6.98 6.04 12.29
CA GLY A 652 -5.75 6.76 11.94
C GLY A 652 -6.04 8.15 11.37
N THR A 653 -7.20 8.36 10.73
CA THR A 653 -7.52 9.62 10.05
C THR A 653 -8.08 10.70 10.98
N GLY A 654 -8.92 10.38 11.97
CA GLY A 654 -9.35 11.29 13.02
C GLY A 654 -8.18 11.66 13.93
N SER A 655 -7.47 10.65 14.45
CA SER A 655 -6.22 10.83 15.22
C SER A 655 -5.23 11.81 14.57
N LEU A 656 -4.91 11.62 13.28
CA LEU A 656 -3.95 12.49 12.57
C LEU A 656 -4.53 13.86 12.24
N SER A 657 -5.83 13.96 11.93
CA SER A 657 -6.50 15.27 11.73
C SER A 657 -6.38 16.14 12.98
N LEU A 658 -6.63 15.55 14.15
CA LEU A 658 -6.53 16.24 15.44
C LEU A 658 -5.08 16.59 15.78
N LEU A 659 -4.12 15.73 15.46
CA LEU A 659 -2.69 16.00 15.69
C LEU A 659 -2.23 17.22 14.89
N GLU A 660 -2.57 17.26 13.60
CA GLU A 660 -2.20 18.37 12.72
C GLU A 660 -2.84 19.70 13.16
N ILE A 661 -4.12 19.66 13.55
CA ILE A 661 -4.83 20.85 14.04
C ILE A 661 -4.26 21.32 15.39
N ALA A 662 -3.91 20.41 16.30
CA ALA A 662 -3.25 20.76 17.56
C ALA A 662 -1.88 21.43 17.30
N VAL A 663 -1.06 20.87 16.41
CA VAL A 663 0.22 21.48 16.00
C VAL A 663 0.00 22.86 15.37
N HIS A 664 -1.03 23.04 14.54
CA HIS A 664 -1.31 24.32 13.90
C HIS A 664 -1.92 25.39 14.84
N LEU A 665 -2.68 24.99 15.86
CA LEU A 665 -3.32 25.91 16.81
C LEU A 665 -2.30 26.70 17.65
N THR A 666 -1.13 26.11 17.93
CA THR A 666 0.00 26.76 18.66
C THR A 666 0.45 28.11 18.12
N LYS A 667 0.12 28.41 16.86
CA LYS A 667 0.46 29.65 16.14
C LYS A 667 -0.51 30.81 16.48
N TYR A 668 -1.49 30.58 17.35
CA TYR A 668 -2.61 31.47 17.69
C TYR A 668 -2.96 31.43 19.18
N SER A 669 -3.59 32.48 19.70
CA SER A 669 -4.20 32.48 21.04
C SER A 669 -5.67 32.06 20.99
N THR A 670 -6.14 31.29 21.97
CA THR A 670 -7.57 30.96 22.13
C THR A 670 -8.20 31.79 23.25
N GLU A 671 -9.47 32.14 23.10
CA GLU A 671 -10.25 32.85 24.14
C GLU A 671 -10.86 31.85 25.12
N ASN A 672 -11.26 30.67 24.62
CA ASN A 672 -11.68 29.51 25.41
C ASN A 672 -10.56 28.47 25.50
N CYS A 673 -10.60 27.62 26.53
CA CYS A 673 -9.75 26.42 26.61
C CYS A 673 -10.02 25.50 25.41
N VAL A 674 -8.98 24.88 24.84
CA VAL A 674 -9.12 23.79 23.87
C VAL A 674 -8.38 22.56 24.39
N ARG A 675 -9.05 21.40 24.37
CA ARG A 675 -8.53 20.13 24.87
C ARG A 675 -8.65 19.06 23.78
N PHE A 676 -7.50 18.56 23.32
CA PHE A 676 -7.42 17.39 22.44
C PHE A 676 -7.24 16.13 23.29
N ALA A 677 -7.83 15.03 22.86
CA ALA A 677 -7.61 13.71 23.45
C ALA A 677 -7.47 12.64 22.36
N TRP A 678 -6.62 11.66 22.62
CA TRP A 678 -6.51 10.43 21.85
C TRP A 678 -6.84 9.28 22.77
N TRP A 679 -7.91 8.57 22.43
CA TRP A 679 -8.48 7.51 23.26
C TRP A 679 -7.80 6.17 23.00
N ALA A 680 -7.90 5.26 23.97
CA ALA A 680 -7.32 3.93 23.89
C ALA A 680 -8.35 2.86 24.25
N GLY A 681 -8.49 1.81 23.45
CA GLY A 681 -9.46 0.74 23.66
C GLY A 681 -10.89 1.15 23.29
N GLU A 682 -11.06 1.96 22.24
CA GLU A 682 -12.38 2.19 21.63
C GLU A 682 -12.94 0.85 21.14
N GLU A 683 -12.13 0.15 20.34
CA GLU A 683 -12.39 -1.14 19.68
C GLU A 683 -12.79 -2.27 20.64
N GLU A 684 -12.33 -2.18 21.90
CA GLU A 684 -12.63 -3.13 22.98
C GLU A 684 -13.81 -2.67 23.87
N GLY A 685 -14.53 -1.62 23.44
CA GLY A 685 -15.77 -1.12 24.05
C GLY A 685 -15.64 0.23 24.75
N LEU A 686 -15.19 1.28 24.04
CA LEU A 686 -15.10 2.69 24.49
C LEU A 686 -14.27 2.90 25.77
N LEU A 687 -13.32 2.01 26.05
CA LEU A 687 -12.67 1.89 27.36
C LEU A 687 -11.92 3.17 27.75
N GLY A 688 -11.36 3.87 26.77
CA GLY A 688 -10.60 5.11 26.95
C GLY A 688 -11.46 6.30 27.38
N SER A 689 -12.51 6.60 26.62
CA SER A 689 -13.42 7.72 26.93
C SER A 689 -14.27 7.44 28.17
N ASP A 690 -14.81 6.24 28.36
CA ASP A 690 -15.57 5.89 29.57
C ASP A 690 -14.65 5.96 30.81
N TYR A 691 -13.39 5.51 30.72
CA TYR A 691 -12.43 5.71 31.80
C TYR A 691 -12.18 7.21 32.05
N TYR A 692 -11.90 8.00 31.02
CA TYR A 692 -11.65 9.44 31.16
C TYR A 692 -12.80 10.16 31.85
N VAL A 693 -14.03 9.99 31.35
CA VAL A 693 -15.22 10.67 31.87
C VAL A 693 -15.56 10.19 33.28
N SER A 694 -15.33 8.91 33.62
CA SER A 694 -15.52 8.38 34.99
C SER A 694 -14.61 9.02 36.04
N GLN A 695 -13.46 9.59 35.64
CA GLN A 695 -12.52 10.25 36.56
C GLN A 695 -12.81 11.76 36.73
N LEU A 696 -13.76 12.33 35.98
CA LEU A 696 -14.10 13.76 36.09
C LEU A 696 -14.90 14.05 37.37
N SER A 697 -14.50 15.06 38.13
CA SER A 697 -15.36 15.62 39.17
C SER A 697 -16.57 16.34 38.53
N SER A 698 -17.59 16.69 39.34
CA SER A 698 -18.73 17.47 38.82
C SER A 698 -18.29 18.83 38.26
N GLU A 699 -17.25 19.42 38.84
CA GLU A 699 -16.64 20.68 38.43
C GLU A 699 -15.84 20.52 37.13
N GLU A 700 -14.96 19.51 37.03
CA GLU A 700 -14.17 19.26 35.81
C GLU A 700 -15.04 18.82 34.63
N ASN A 701 -16.09 18.02 34.89
CA ASN A 701 -17.11 17.70 33.90
C ASN A 701 -17.76 18.98 33.36
N MET A 702 -18.23 19.88 34.25
CA MET A 702 -18.94 21.10 33.86
C MET A 702 -18.11 22.11 33.05
N LYS A 703 -16.77 22.08 33.17
CA LYS A 703 -15.87 22.89 32.32
C LYS A 703 -15.92 22.49 30.84
N ILE A 704 -16.15 21.20 30.54
CA ILE A 704 -16.25 20.72 29.16
C ILE A 704 -17.60 21.22 28.60
N ARG A 705 -17.55 22.20 27.70
CA ARG A 705 -18.76 22.81 27.14
C ARG A 705 -19.39 21.97 26.05
N LEU A 706 -18.55 21.28 25.26
CA LEU A 706 -18.90 20.29 24.26
C LEU A 706 -17.72 19.35 24.02
N PHE A 707 -18.01 18.16 23.51
CA PHE A 707 -17.05 17.20 22.99
C PHE A 707 -17.33 16.97 21.49
N MET A 708 -16.27 16.94 20.69
CA MET A 708 -16.33 16.66 19.26
C MET A 708 -15.59 15.38 18.94
N ASP A 709 -16.28 14.51 18.23
CA ASP A 709 -15.86 13.15 17.96
C ASP A 709 -15.59 12.98 16.46
N TYR A 710 -14.44 12.41 16.12
CA TYR A 710 -13.96 12.31 14.76
C TYR A 710 -13.36 10.93 14.53
N ASP A 711 -14.12 10.12 13.81
CA ASP A 711 -13.92 8.69 13.58
C ASP A 711 -14.15 8.40 12.09
N MET A 712 -13.15 7.81 11.41
CA MET A 712 -13.10 7.54 9.97
C MET A 712 -13.38 8.77 9.07
N MET A 713 -12.36 9.60 8.83
CA MET A 713 -12.43 10.81 8.00
C MET A 713 -12.17 10.59 6.50
N ALA A 714 -11.74 9.40 6.04
CA ALA A 714 -11.21 9.22 4.69
C ALA A 714 -11.74 8.00 3.91
N SER A 715 -12.89 7.42 4.21
CA SER A 715 -13.38 6.19 3.56
C SER A 715 -13.36 6.25 2.02
N PRO A 716 -12.92 5.21 1.30
CA PRO A 716 -12.62 5.27 -0.13
C PRO A 716 -13.83 5.68 -0.98
N ASN A 717 -15.02 5.20 -0.60
CA ASN A 717 -16.31 5.46 -1.26
C ASN A 717 -17.19 6.42 -0.45
N TYR A 718 -16.59 7.32 0.35
CA TYR A 718 -17.23 8.22 1.33
C TYR A 718 -18.62 8.79 0.98
N ALA A 719 -19.40 9.05 2.02
CA ALA A 719 -20.40 10.11 2.02
C ALA A 719 -20.09 11.09 3.15
N TYR A 720 -20.22 12.40 2.95
CA TYR A 720 -20.11 13.35 4.06
C TYR A 720 -21.28 13.12 5.01
N GLN A 721 -20.99 12.56 6.17
CA GLN A 721 -21.98 12.15 7.16
C GLN A 721 -21.84 12.98 8.43
N VAL A 722 -22.95 13.49 8.94
CA VAL A 722 -23.03 14.19 10.23
C VAL A 722 -23.84 13.33 11.19
N TYR A 723 -23.39 13.16 12.44
CA TYR A 723 -24.18 12.45 13.44
C TYR A 723 -25.53 13.16 13.67
N ASP A 724 -26.65 12.43 13.66
CA ASP A 724 -28.00 12.99 13.91
C ASP A 724 -28.26 13.30 15.40
N ALA A 725 -27.34 14.04 16.03
CA ALA A 725 -27.44 14.49 17.40
C ALA A 725 -28.56 15.54 17.56
N ARG A 726 -29.42 15.40 18.57
CA ARG A 726 -30.59 16.28 18.78
C ARG A 726 -30.80 16.58 20.26
N ASN A 727 -31.08 17.84 20.59
CA ASN A 727 -31.35 18.28 21.98
C ASN A 727 -32.62 17.64 22.59
N SER A 728 -33.42 16.91 21.80
CA SER A 728 -34.56 16.11 22.26
C SER A 728 -34.21 14.63 22.57
N ARG A 729 -32.95 14.23 22.41
CA ARG A 729 -32.41 12.87 22.66
C ARG A 729 -31.03 12.88 23.33
N ASN A 730 -30.29 13.98 23.21
CA ASN A 730 -28.90 14.15 23.62
C ASN A 730 -28.76 15.48 24.40
N PRO A 731 -27.67 15.70 25.16
CA PRO A 731 -27.52 16.90 25.97
C PRO A 731 -27.56 18.22 25.17
N VAL A 732 -28.20 19.24 25.75
CA VAL A 732 -28.46 20.53 25.07
C VAL A 732 -27.15 21.22 24.66
N GLY A 733 -26.97 21.41 23.35
CA GLY A 733 -25.73 21.80 22.69
C GLY A 733 -25.34 20.83 21.56
N SER A 734 -25.78 19.56 21.65
CA SER A 734 -25.52 18.54 20.64
C SER A 734 -26.13 18.87 19.28
N GLN A 735 -27.31 19.49 19.26
CA GLN A 735 -27.92 19.91 18.00
C GLN A 735 -27.23 21.12 17.39
N GLU A 736 -26.83 22.10 18.20
CA GLU A 736 -26.12 23.30 17.74
C GLU A 736 -24.75 22.96 17.14
N LEU A 737 -24.08 21.93 17.68
CA LEU A 737 -22.85 21.37 17.10
C LEU A 737 -23.10 20.65 15.77
N ARG A 738 -24.16 19.85 15.66
CA ARG A 738 -24.59 19.23 14.39
C ARG A 738 -24.92 20.29 13.34
N ASP A 739 -25.66 21.31 13.73
CA ASP A 739 -26.16 22.36 12.84
C ASP A 739 -24.99 23.23 12.32
N LEU A 740 -23.92 23.45 13.12
CA LEU A 740 -22.67 24.06 12.65
C LEU A 740 -22.01 23.29 11.50
N TYR A 741 -21.94 21.95 11.58
CA TYR A 741 -21.38 21.14 10.50
C TYR A 741 -22.22 21.24 9.21
N ILE A 742 -23.54 21.21 9.35
CA ILE A 742 -24.50 21.37 8.25
C ILE A 742 -24.35 22.73 7.56
N ASP A 743 -24.29 23.81 8.35
CA ASP A 743 -24.15 25.17 7.84
C ASP A 743 -22.81 25.33 7.11
N TRP A 744 -21.72 24.74 7.59
CA TRP A 744 -20.42 24.79 6.90
C TRP A 744 -20.42 24.03 5.57
N TYR A 745 -20.93 22.78 5.52
CA TYR A 745 -21.04 22.05 4.25
C TYR A 745 -21.89 22.86 3.25
N THR A 746 -23.05 23.36 3.70
CA THR A 746 -23.98 24.15 2.87
C THR A 746 -23.32 25.44 2.36
N ALA A 747 -22.59 26.16 3.22
CA ALA A 747 -21.89 27.39 2.84
C ALA A 747 -20.73 27.17 1.84
N ASN A 748 -20.13 25.98 1.84
CA ASN A 748 -19.10 25.56 0.87
C ASN A 748 -19.70 24.88 -0.39
N GLY A 749 -21.03 24.80 -0.51
CA GLY A 749 -21.71 24.18 -1.65
C GLY A 749 -21.62 22.65 -1.68
N LEU A 750 -21.28 22.02 -0.54
CA LEU A 750 -21.13 20.58 -0.39
C LEU A 750 -22.45 19.93 0.08
N ASN A 751 -22.71 18.74 -0.45
CA ASN A 751 -23.78 17.88 0.05
C ASN A 751 -23.39 17.28 1.42
N TYR A 752 -24.39 16.80 2.17
CA TYR A 752 -24.18 15.98 3.37
C TYR A 752 -25.33 14.99 3.56
N THR A 753 -25.14 14.03 4.47
CA THR A 753 -26.10 13.01 4.89
C THR A 753 -26.07 12.85 6.41
N TYR A 754 -27.04 12.12 6.98
CA TYR A 754 -27.06 11.77 8.39
C TYR A 754 -26.63 10.32 8.61
N ILE A 755 -25.73 10.11 9.57
CA ILE A 755 -25.42 8.81 10.17
C ILE A 755 -26.09 8.73 11.56
N PRO A 756 -26.54 7.54 12.03
CA PRO A 756 -27.05 7.39 13.39
C PRO A 756 -26.07 7.89 14.46
N PHE A 757 -26.63 8.42 15.55
CA PHE A 757 -25.89 8.81 16.75
C PHE A 757 -26.35 7.83 17.85
N ASP A 758 -25.82 6.61 17.78
CA ASP A 758 -26.34 5.39 18.41
C ASP A 758 -25.42 4.77 19.47
N GLY A 759 -24.32 5.44 19.82
CA GLY A 759 -23.40 5.05 20.90
C GLY A 759 -22.23 4.18 20.44
N ARG A 760 -21.84 4.27 19.17
CA ARG A 760 -20.81 3.43 18.52
C ARG A 760 -19.38 4.01 18.50
N SER A 761 -19.12 5.15 19.13
CA SER A 761 -17.78 5.74 19.25
C SER A 761 -17.68 6.63 20.50
N ASP A 762 -16.51 7.21 20.76
CA ASP A 762 -16.12 7.78 22.06
C ASP A 762 -17.03 8.93 22.57
N TYR A 763 -17.82 9.58 21.71
CA TYR A 763 -18.86 10.54 22.11
C TYR A 763 -19.85 9.99 23.14
N ASP A 764 -20.07 8.68 23.18
CA ASP A 764 -21.13 8.06 23.98
C ASP A 764 -20.89 8.26 25.49
N ALA A 765 -19.64 8.08 25.93
CA ALA A 765 -19.21 8.35 27.31
C ALA A 765 -19.52 9.80 27.73
N PHE A 766 -19.36 10.76 26.82
CA PHE A 766 -19.63 12.18 27.07
C PHE A 766 -21.13 12.47 27.17
N ILE A 767 -21.96 11.96 26.25
CA ILE A 767 -23.42 12.22 26.28
C ILE A 767 -24.10 11.50 27.44
N LYS A 768 -23.65 10.29 27.82
CA LYS A 768 -24.09 9.57 29.05
C LYS A 768 -23.92 10.42 30.31
N HIS A 769 -22.87 11.24 30.37
CA HIS A 769 -22.53 12.12 31.50
C HIS A 769 -22.90 13.60 31.26
N GLY A 770 -23.89 13.85 30.39
CA GLY A 770 -24.51 15.18 30.21
C GLY A 770 -23.62 16.22 29.52
N ILE A 771 -22.54 15.81 28.85
CA ILE A 771 -21.70 16.68 28.03
C ILE A 771 -22.26 16.64 26.60
N PRO A 772 -22.54 17.79 25.95
CA PRO A 772 -22.97 17.83 24.55
C PRO A 772 -21.92 17.21 23.64
N GLY A 773 -22.31 16.15 22.92
CA GLY A 773 -21.47 15.45 21.95
C GLY A 773 -21.97 15.60 20.52
N GLY A 774 -21.08 15.42 19.55
CA GLY A 774 -21.41 15.42 18.12
C GLY A 774 -20.14 15.34 17.26
N GLY A 775 -20.28 15.20 15.95
CA GLY A 775 -19.17 14.83 15.08
C GLY A 775 -19.60 14.59 13.62
N ILE A 776 -18.62 14.18 12.81
CA ILE A 776 -18.77 13.85 11.39
C ILE A 776 -18.02 12.54 11.10
N ALA A 777 -18.39 11.86 10.01
CA ALA A 777 -17.73 10.66 9.51
C ALA A 777 -17.75 10.61 7.97
N THR A 778 -17.04 9.65 7.38
CA THR A 778 -17.15 9.30 5.95
C THR A 778 -17.86 7.97 5.67
N GLY A 779 -18.10 7.17 6.71
CA GLY A 779 -18.92 5.96 6.68
C GLY A 779 -18.12 4.65 6.66
N ALA A 780 -18.58 3.68 7.45
CA ALA A 780 -17.96 2.37 7.66
C ALA A 780 -18.64 1.26 6.85
N GLU A 781 -19.27 0.27 7.52
CA GLU A 781 -19.84 -0.94 6.90
C GLU A 781 -21.12 -0.73 6.04
N GLY A 782 -21.59 0.52 5.93
CA GLY A 782 -22.80 0.86 5.19
C GLY A 782 -22.64 0.76 3.67
N ILE A 783 -23.71 0.33 2.97
CA ILE A 783 -23.74 0.27 1.51
C ILE A 783 -24.22 1.62 0.94
N LYS A 784 -23.43 2.22 0.05
CA LYS A 784 -23.76 3.48 -0.61
C LYS A 784 -24.91 3.32 -1.61
N THR A 785 -25.92 4.17 -1.53
CA THR A 785 -27.06 4.16 -2.46
C THR A 785 -26.75 4.96 -3.73
N GLN A 786 -27.56 4.78 -4.78
CA GLN A 786 -27.45 5.61 -6.00
C GLN A 786 -27.61 7.10 -5.68
N LYS A 787 -28.51 7.48 -4.77
CA LYS A 787 -28.71 8.88 -4.37
C LYS A 787 -27.44 9.48 -3.75
N GLU A 788 -26.68 8.70 -2.98
CA GLU A 788 -25.39 9.14 -2.44
C GLU A 788 -24.30 9.20 -3.52
N VAL A 789 -24.37 8.38 -4.58
CA VAL A 789 -23.51 8.58 -5.76
C VAL A 789 -23.87 9.87 -6.50
N ASP A 790 -25.16 10.18 -6.63
CA ASP A 790 -25.64 11.44 -7.23
C ASP A 790 -25.23 12.67 -6.40
N MET A 791 -24.89 12.49 -5.11
CA MET A 791 -24.48 13.56 -4.18
C MET A 791 -22.95 13.65 -3.93
N PHE A 792 -22.21 12.55 -4.04
CA PHE A 792 -20.79 12.43 -3.64
C PHE A 792 -19.90 11.69 -4.66
N GLY A 793 -20.44 11.17 -5.76
CA GLY A 793 -19.73 10.26 -6.65
C GLY A 793 -19.45 8.87 -6.03
N GLY A 794 -18.48 8.15 -6.57
CA GLY A 794 -18.16 6.78 -6.13
C GLY A 794 -19.11 5.72 -6.74
N ARG A 795 -19.31 4.60 -6.02
CA ARG A 795 -20.01 3.41 -6.55
C ARG A 795 -21.19 2.99 -5.68
N ALA A 796 -22.37 2.90 -6.28
CA ALA A 796 -23.57 2.41 -5.64
C ALA A 796 -23.52 0.88 -5.48
N GLY A 797 -24.06 0.37 -4.37
CA GLY A 797 -24.01 -1.06 -4.05
C GLY A 797 -22.65 -1.56 -3.52
N ALA A 798 -21.62 -0.70 -3.50
CA ALA A 798 -20.39 -0.92 -2.74
C ALA A 798 -20.51 -0.33 -1.33
N TRP A 799 -19.66 -0.79 -0.41
CA TRP A 799 -19.58 -0.26 0.96
C TRP A 799 -18.95 1.14 0.95
N TYR A 800 -19.14 1.95 2.01
CA TYR A 800 -18.42 3.21 2.18
C TYR A 800 -16.93 2.95 2.40
N ASP A 801 -16.62 2.02 3.29
CA ASP A 801 -15.29 1.44 3.47
C ASP A 801 -15.34 -0.10 3.34
N PRO A 802 -14.84 -0.67 2.23
CA PRO A 802 -14.72 -2.12 2.05
C PRO A 802 -13.62 -2.79 2.91
N CYS A 803 -12.76 -1.99 3.53
CA CYS A 803 -11.61 -2.42 4.34
C CYS A 803 -11.79 -2.15 5.85
N TYR A 804 -12.95 -1.64 6.28
CA TYR A 804 -13.35 -1.52 7.69
C TYR A 804 -13.10 -2.81 8.48
N HIS A 805 -12.31 -2.71 9.55
CA HIS A 805 -11.80 -3.83 10.36
C HIS A 805 -11.03 -4.91 9.56
N GLN A 806 -10.38 -4.58 8.43
CA GLN A 806 -9.61 -5.51 7.57
C GLN A 806 -8.13 -5.14 7.43
N LEU A 807 -7.31 -6.11 7.02
CA LEU A 807 -5.90 -5.93 6.63
C LEU A 807 -5.65 -4.83 5.59
N CYS A 808 -6.63 -4.53 4.73
CA CYS A 808 -6.51 -3.53 3.67
C CYS A 808 -6.87 -2.11 4.11
N ASP A 809 -7.14 -1.85 5.40
CA ASP A 809 -7.19 -0.48 5.92
C ASP A 809 -5.76 0.08 6.09
N ASP A 810 -5.10 0.24 4.94
CA ASP A 810 -3.73 0.71 4.79
C ASP A 810 -3.67 2.10 4.13
N VAL A 811 -2.45 2.56 3.79
CA VAL A 811 -2.19 3.88 3.20
C VAL A 811 -2.92 4.16 1.87
N GLN A 812 -3.47 3.13 1.21
CA GLN A 812 -4.24 3.23 -0.04
C GLN A 812 -5.75 3.30 0.19
N ASN A 813 -6.26 3.03 1.39
CA ASN A 813 -7.69 3.05 1.68
C ASN A 813 -8.25 4.49 1.73
N CYS A 814 -7.40 5.47 2.06
CA CYS A 814 -7.81 6.85 2.32
C CYS A 814 -8.10 7.70 1.07
N ASN A 815 -9.35 8.14 0.92
CA ASN A 815 -9.77 9.21 0.02
C ASN A 815 -9.28 10.58 0.51
N LEU A 816 -8.09 10.98 0.07
CA LEU A 816 -7.45 12.24 0.46
C LEU A 816 -8.31 13.50 0.23
N GLY A 817 -9.19 13.49 -0.77
CA GLY A 817 -10.07 14.63 -1.08
C GLY A 817 -11.19 14.80 -0.06
N ALA A 818 -11.84 13.69 0.33
CA ALA A 818 -12.83 13.69 1.41
C ALA A 818 -12.19 14.04 2.76
N TRP A 819 -11.03 13.47 3.03
CA TRP A 819 -10.28 13.71 4.26
C TRP A 819 -9.90 15.19 4.40
N GLU A 820 -9.32 15.81 3.37
CA GLU A 820 -8.94 17.23 3.42
C GLU A 820 -10.12 18.16 3.72
N ILE A 821 -11.30 17.86 3.17
CA ILE A 821 -12.54 18.61 3.41
C ILE A 821 -13.00 18.42 4.86
N ASN A 822 -12.97 17.19 5.38
CA ASN A 822 -13.31 16.92 6.78
C ASN A 822 -12.31 17.56 7.75
N THR A 823 -11.00 17.45 7.54
CA THR A 823 -9.98 18.09 8.39
C THR A 823 -10.15 19.61 8.45
N LYS A 824 -10.56 20.26 7.35
CA LYS A 824 -10.93 21.69 7.35
C LYS A 824 -12.17 21.99 8.19
N LEU A 825 -13.17 21.10 8.18
CA LEU A 825 -14.37 21.23 9.00
C LEU A 825 -14.08 21.02 10.50
N ILE A 826 -13.26 20.03 10.85
CA ILE A 826 -12.72 19.82 12.22
C ILE A 826 -12.01 21.09 12.70
N ALA A 827 -11.17 21.68 11.85
CA ALA A 827 -10.44 22.88 12.17
C ALA A 827 -11.37 24.10 12.34
N HIS A 828 -12.43 24.19 11.54
CA HIS A 828 -13.45 25.24 11.63
C HIS A 828 -14.31 25.12 12.90
N SER A 829 -14.78 23.93 13.28
CA SER A 829 -15.59 23.74 14.48
C SER A 829 -14.80 24.03 15.76
N ILE A 830 -13.55 23.54 15.84
CA ILE A 830 -12.63 23.86 16.94
C ILE A 830 -12.36 25.37 16.99
N ALA A 831 -11.98 26.02 15.88
CA ALA A 831 -11.67 27.44 15.86
C ALA A 831 -12.88 28.32 16.21
N THR A 832 -14.09 27.94 15.78
CA THR A 832 -15.33 28.67 16.08
C THR A 832 -15.56 28.78 17.58
N TYR A 833 -15.52 27.64 18.29
CA TYR A 833 -15.75 27.62 19.73
C TYR A 833 -14.53 28.04 20.56
N ALA A 834 -13.31 27.88 20.03
CA ALA A 834 -12.09 28.40 20.67
C ALA A 834 -12.06 29.93 20.76
N VAL A 835 -12.80 30.62 19.87
CA VAL A 835 -12.99 32.08 19.88
C VAL A 835 -14.19 32.52 20.71
N THR A 836 -15.35 31.84 20.60
CA THR A 836 -16.51 32.20 21.45
C THR A 836 -17.54 31.06 21.60
N PHE A 837 -18.25 31.06 22.73
CA PHE A 837 -19.46 30.28 22.93
C PHE A 837 -20.76 31.11 22.80
N ASP A 838 -20.69 32.30 22.19
CA ASP A 838 -21.89 33.10 21.89
C ASP A 838 -22.83 32.31 20.97
N GLY A 839 -24.11 32.24 21.33
CA GLY A 839 -25.10 31.39 20.68
C GLY A 839 -25.08 29.91 21.11
N PHE A 840 -23.98 29.39 21.67
CA PHE A 840 -23.91 28.01 22.13
C PHE A 840 -24.46 27.84 23.57
N PRO A 841 -25.34 26.86 23.84
CA PRO A 841 -25.94 26.65 25.16
C PRO A 841 -24.92 26.57 26.30
N LYS A 842 -25.22 27.23 27.43
CA LYS A 842 -24.48 27.03 28.69
C LYS A 842 -25.02 25.79 29.38
N ARG A 843 -24.13 24.88 29.76
CA ARG A 843 -24.48 23.70 30.55
C ARG A 843 -24.91 24.13 31.96
N THR A 844 -25.99 23.54 32.46
CA THR A 844 -26.62 23.89 33.76
C THR A 844 -26.63 22.75 34.76
N SER A 845 -26.42 21.51 34.30
CA SER A 845 -26.38 20.31 35.14
C SER A 845 -25.67 19.15 34.45
N VAL A 846 -25.05 18.27 35.24
CA VAL A 846 -24.45 16.99 34.79
C VAL A 846 -25.51 15.89 34.58
N LYS A 847 -26.74 16.08 35.08
CA LYS A 847 -27.83 15.11 34.90
C LYS A 847 -28.35 15.09 33.47
N THR A 848 -28.50 13.90 32.92
CA THR A 848 -29.24 13.61 31.69
C THR A 848 -30.75 13.52 31.98
N ASP A 849 -31.57 14.21 31.19
CA ASP A 849 -32.96 13.79 30.99
C ASP A 849 -32.92 12.55 30.08
N ALA A 850 -33.54 11.47 30.54
CA ALA A 850 -33.00 10.14 30.25
C ALA A 850 -33.36 9.57 28.86
N VAL A 851 -32.36 8.96 28.21
CA VAL A 851 -32.58 7.89 27.21
C VAL A 851 -32.68 6.57 27.97
N THR A 852 -33.89 5.99 28.01
CA THR A 852 -34.12 4.65 28.57
C THR A 852 -34.76 3.73 27.50
N GLU A 853 -33.94 3.28 26.57
CA GLU A 853 -34.14 2.02 25.84
C GLU A 853 -32.84 1.21 25.91
N ASP A 854 -32.91 -0.11 25.74
CA ASP A 854 -31.82 -1.04 26.08
C ASP A 854 -30.57 -0.82 25.21
N SER A 855 -29.56 -0.12 25.75
CA SER A 855 -28.19 -0.10 25.20
C SER A 855 -27.66 -1.55 25.17
N PRO A 856 -27.36 -2.12 24.00
CA PRO A 856 -26.84 -3.48 23.89
C PRO A 856 -25.45 -3.57 24.53
N TYR A 857 -25.02 -4.77 24.94
CA TYR A 857 -23.64 -4.96 25.38
C TYR A 857 -22.67 -4.75 24.18
N HIS A 858 -21.81 -3.72 24.28
CA HIS A 858 -20.79 -3.38 23.30
C HIS A 858 -19.58 -4.30 23.49
N GLY A 859 -19.41 -5.26 22.58
CA GLY A 859 -18.25 -6.13 22.53
C GLY A 859 -18.31 -7.03 21.30
N ASN A 860 -17.34 -6.86 20.40
CA ASN A 860 -17.08 -7.66 19.19
C ASN A 860 -18.33 -8.26 18.50
N GLN A 861 -19.18 -7.40 17.92
CA GLN A 861 -20.37 -7.82 17.16
C GLN A 861 -20.07 -8.26 15.71
N ASN A 862 -18.84 -8.64 15.40
CA ASN A 862 -18.46 -9.30 14.13
C ASN A 862 -18.97 -10.77 14.02
N VAL A 863 -20.09 -11.08 14.67
CA VAL A 863 -20.81 -12.36 14.54
C VAL A 863 -22.31 -12.11 14.28
N ALA A 864 -22.72 -12.43 13.05
CA ALA A 864 -24.11 -12.64 12.59
C ALA A 864 -25.05 -11.42 12.39
N ARG A 865 -24.88 -10.69 11.27
CA ARG A 865 -25.99 -9.95 10.61
C ARG A 865 -26.26 -10.27 9.12
N LEU A 866 -25.76 -11.40 8.58
CA LEU A 866 -26.33 -11.98 7.35
C LEU A 866 -27.63 -12.74 7.64
N ARG A 867 -28.76 -12.01 7.68
CA ARG A 867 -30.08 -12.59 7.97
C ARG A 867 -30.78 -13.11 6.71
N TRP A 868 -30.82 -14.44 6.59
CA TRP A 868 -31.83 -15.23 5.86
C TRP A 868 -31.97 -15.05 4.34
N MET A 869 -31.24 -15.85 3.58
CA MET A 869 -31.91 -16.71 2.59
C MET A 869 -32.03 -18.12 3.17
N ARG A 870 -33.15 -18.81 2.92
CA ARG A 870 -33.46 -20.12 3.52
C ARG A 870 -32.77 -21.25 2.77
N PHE A 871 -31.93 -22.03 3.45
CA PHE A 871 -31.56 -23.40 3.02
C PHE A 871 -31.56 -24.36 4.21
N ASP A 872 -31.67 -25.66 3.93
CA ASP A 872 -32.24 -26.67 4.84
C ASP A 872 -31.19 -27.49 5.62
N SER A 873 -31.58 -28.02 6.78
CA SER A 873 -30.68 -28.39 7.87
C SER A 873 -30.14 -29.84 7.82
N LYS A 874 -29.45 -30.25 6.75
CA LYS A 874 -29.04 -31.66 6.54
C LYS A 874 -27.63 -31.96 6.01
N ILE A 875 -26.85 -30.96 5.61
CA ILE A 875 -25.65 -31.15 4.77
C ILE A 875 -24.36 -31.22 5.61
N GLY A 876 -23.47 -32.16 5.26
CA GLY A 876 -22.17 -32.34 5.91
C GLY A 876 -21.10 -31.44 5.26
N LEU A 877 -20.88 -30.28 5.88
CA LEU A 877 -20.07 -29.22 5.32
C LEU A 877 -18.59 -29.29 5.74
N ARG A 878 -17.67 -28.83 4.89
CA ARG A 878 -16.29 -28.46 5.25
C ARG A 878 -15.85 -27.17 4.54
N THR A 879 -15.48 -26.13 5.27
CA THR A 879 -14.80 -24.97 4.68
C THR A 879 -13.37 -25.34 4.29
N ILE A 880 -12.92 -24.90 3.11
CA ILE A 880 -11.54 -25.01 2.64
C ILE A 880 -11.13 -23.68 1.99
N ASP A 881 -9.94 -23.21 2.33
CA ASP A 881 -9.37 -21.95 1.85
C ASP A 881 -8.22 -22.26 0.88
N ILE A 882 -8.05 -21.44 -0.16
CA ILE A 882 -7.19 -21.78 -1.32
C ILE A 882 -6.15 -20.67 -1.55
N PHE A 883 -4.90 -20.91 -1.18
CA PHE A 883 -3.86 -19.88 -1.21
C PHE A 883 -2.92 -20.00 -2.41
N THR A 884 -2.47 -18.84 -2.89
CA THR A 884 -1.21 -18.65 -3.63
C THR A 884 -0.23 -17.88 -2.73
N PRO A 885 1.07 -17.78 -3.07
CA PRO A 885 2.02 -16.99 -2.28
C PRO A 885 1.68 -15.49 -2.14
N ASN A 886 0.78 -14.96 -2.99
CA ASN A 886 0.48 -13.52 -3.07
C ASN A 886 -0.95 -13.19 -2.60
N ALA A 887 -1.89 -14.14 -2.67
CA ALA A 887 -3.31 -13.92 -2.38
C ALA A 887 -4.06 -15.26 -2.19
N GLU A 888 -5.16 -15.21 -1.44
CA GLU A 888 -6.16 -16.28 -1.42
C GLU A 888 -7.11 -16.17 -2.62
N LEU A 889 -7.46 -17.31 -3.23
CA LEU A 889 -8.33 -17.41 -4.39
C LEU A 889 -9.75 -17.83 -3.99
N PRO A 890 -10.80 -17.29 -4.63
CA PRO A 890 -12.18 -17.70 -4.36
C PRO A 890 -12.45 -19.17 -4.73
N PHE A 891 -11.78 -19.68 -5.77
CA PHE A 891 -11.89 -21.05 -6.27
C PHE A 891 -10.67 -21.44 -7.11
N ALA A 892 -10.22 -22.70 -7.02
CA ALA A 892 -9.27 -23.29 -7.96
C ALA A 892 -9.49 -24.80 -8.12
N GLY A 893 -9.71 -25.25 -9.36
CA GLY A 893 -10.18 -26.61 -9.64
C GLY A 893 -9.27 -27.75 -9.17
N HIS A 894 -7.94 -27.58 -9.21
CA HIS A 894 -7.00 -28.64 -8.80
C HIS A 894 -6.87 -28.81 -7.29
N PRO A 895 -6.68 -27.74 -6.49
CA PRO A 895 -6.89 -27.80 -5.04
C PRO A 895 -8.24 -28.42 -4.68
N THR A 896 -9.35 -27.96 -5.30
CA THR A 896 -10.68 -28.51 -5.05
C THR A 896 -10.75 -30.03 -5.30
N ILE A 897 -10.37 -30.53 -6.47
CA ILE A 897 -10.45 -31.98 -6.76
C ILE A 897 -9.51 -32.80 -5.89
N GLY A 898 -8.29 -32.31 -5.60
CA GLY A 898 -7.35 -32.96 -4.68
C GLY A 898 -7.90 -33.07 -3.25
N THR A 899 -8.47 -31.99 -2.72
CA THR A 899 -9.09 -31.98 -1.38
C THR A 899 -10.33 -32.87 -1.32
N ILE A 900 -11.16 -32.91 -2.36
CA ILE A 900 -12.30 -33.85 -2.42
C ILE A 900 -11.81 -35.30 -2.42
N PHE A 901 -10.76 -35.61 -3.19
CA PHE A 901 -10.17 -36.95 -3.19
C PHE A 901 -9.65 -37.34 -1.79
N TYR A 902 -9.00 -36.41 -1.08
CA TYR A 902 -8.56 -36.64 0.29
C TYR A 902 -9.73 -36.88 1.27
N LEU A 903 -10.77 -36.05 1.20
CA LEU A 903 -11.94 -36.13 2.09
C LEU A 903 -12.84 -37.35 1.84
N LEU A 904 -12.92 -37.85 0.58
CA LEU A 904 -13.84 -38.92 0.18
C LEU A 904 -13.19 -40.28 -0.14
N LYS A 905 -11.90 -40.33 -0.53
CA LYS A 905 -11.20 -41.59 -0.87
C LYS A 905 -10.14 -41.99 0.14
N THR A 906 -9.27 -41.08 0.59
CA THR A 906 -8.19 -41.43 1.55
C THR A 906 -8.64 -41.35 3.02
N GLY A 907 -9.82 -40.79 3.31
CA GLY A 907 -10.48 -40.92 4.60
C GLY A 907 -9.82 -40.13 5.74
N GLY A 908 -9.35 -38.91 5.45
CA GLY A 908 -8.60 -38.03 6.35
C GLY A 908 -9.06 -38.10 7.82
N GLU A 909 -8.18 -38.65 8.66
CA GLU A 909 -8.35 -39.05 10.06
C GLU A 909 -9.79 -39.16 10.60
N GLY A 910 -10.60 -40.07 10.02
CA GLY A 910 -11.88 -40.47 10.61
C GLY A 910 -12.89 -40.98 9.60
N SER A 911 -12.92 -42.29 9.38
CA SER A 911 -13.77 -42.95 8.39
C SER A 911 -15.27 -42.99 8.77
N ASN A 912 -15.95 -41.85 8.63
CA ASN A 912 -17.40 -41.73 8.42
C ASN A 912 -17.74 -40.32 7.89
N SER A 913 -17.05 -39.89 6.82
CA SER A 913 -17.27 -38.60 6.16
C SER A 913 -18.58 -38.59 5.36
N ASN A 914 -19.70 -38.27 6.03
CA ASN A 914 -20.93 -37.78 5.40
C ASN A 914 -20.74 -36.38 4.78
N ILE A 915 -19.60 -36.11 4.14
CA ILE A 915 -19.25 -34.79 3.60
C ILE A 915 -19.71 -34.74 2.15
N ASP A 916 -20.81 -34.04 1.91
CA ASP A 916 -21.47 -33.88 0.61
C ASP A 916 -21.37 -32.45 0.06
N THR A 917 -20.76 -31.52 0.80
CA THR A 917 -20.46 -30.15 0.33
C THR A 917 -19.18 -29.61 0.97
N ILE A 918 -18.38 -28.89 0.20
CA ILE A 918 -17.29 -28.05 0.69
C ILE A 918 -17.64 -26.57 0.47
N THR A 919 -17.19 -25.67 1.34
CA THR A 919 -17.33 -24.22 1.15
C THR A 919 -15.97 -23.63 0.79
N THR A 920 -15.91 -22.82 -0.26
CA THR A 920 -14.77 -21.93 -0.53
C THR A 920 -15.22 -20.47 -0.45
N LYS A 921 -14.33 -19.50 -0.65
CA LYS A 921 -14.71 -18.08 -0.82
C LYS A 921 -15.67 -17.82 -2.00
N ALA A 922 -15.76 -18.74 -2.99
CA ALA A 922 -16.79 -18.72 -4.04
C ALA A 922 -18.16 -19.29 -3.61
N GLY A 923 -18.30 -19.76 -2.36
CA GLY A 923 -19.54 -20.33 -1.81
C GLY A 923 -19.52 -21.85 -1.67
N PRO A 924 -20.69 -22.47 -1.41
CA PRO A 924 -20.82 -23.91 -1.25
C PRO A 924 -20.76 -24.66 -2.60
N ILE A 925 -19.94 -25.69 -2.64
CA ILE A 925 -19.68 -26.57 -3.78
C ILE A 925 -20.09 -27.99 -3.35
N PRO A 926 -21.21 -28.53 -3.86
CA PRO A 926 -21.59 -29.93 -3.62
C PRO A 926 -20.57 -30.92 -4.20
N ILE A 927 -20.24 -31.97 -3.45
CA ILE A 927 -19.18 -32.93 -3.79
C ILE A 927 -19.66 -34.39 -3.70
N SER A 928 -19.03 -35.28 -4.47
CA SER A 928 -19.42 -36.70 -4.50
C SER A 928 -18.30 -37.63 -5.00
N LEU A 929 -18.40 -38.91 -4.63
CA LEU A 929 -17.69 -39.99 -5.31
C LEU A 929 -18.31 -40.20 -6.70
N PHE A 930 -17.48 -40.40 -7.72
CA PHE A 930 -17.92 -40.62 -9.09
C PHE A 930 -17.22 -41.85 -9.68
N GLY A 931 -17.79 -43.03 -9.41
CA GLY A 931 -17.15 -44.30 -9.76
C GLY A 931 -15.97 -44.67 -8.87
N ASP A 932 -15.20 -45.65 -9.33
CA ASP A 932 -14.28 -46.40 -8.47
C ASP A 932 -13.07 -45.59 -8.01
N ASN A 933 -12.53 -44.70 -8.86
CA ASN A 933 -11.39 -43.82 -8.53
C ASN A 933 -11.64 -42.31 -8.71
N LYS A 934 -12.68 -41.87 -9.45
CA LYS A 934 -12.92 -40.43 -9.68
C LYS A 934 -13.74 -39.80 -8.56
N VAL A 935 -13.54 -38.50 -8.38
CA VAL A 935 -14.37 -37.63 -7.53
C VAL A 935 -14.94 -36.47 -8.35
N ARG A 936 -15.99 -35.83 -7.83
CA ARG A 936 -16.82 -34.86 -8.53
C ARG A 936 -17.14 -33.65 -7.68
N ALA A 937 -17.14 -32.47 -8.32
CA ALA A 937 -17.62 -31.21 -7.78
C ALA A 937 -18.70 -30.60 -8.68
N VAL A 938 -19.76 -30.06 -8.09
CA VAL A 938 -20.73 -29.21 -8.79
C VAL A 938 -20.24 -27.77 -8.66
N ILE A 939 -19.84 -27.15 -9.77
CA ILE A 939 -19.17 -25.85 -9.75
C ILE A 939 -20.22 -24.73 -9.70
N PRO A 940 -20.18 -23.79 -8.74
CA PRO A 940 -21.01 -22.59 -8.78
C PRO A 940 -20.66 -21.79 -10.03
N GLN A 941 -21.59 -21.74 -11.00
CA GLN A 941 -21.32 -21.14 -12.31
C GLN A 941 -22.18 -19.90 -12.59
N THR A 942 -21.57 -18.95 -13.29
CA THR A 942 -22.25 -17.95 -14.12
C THR A 942 -21.38 -17.82 -15.37
N PHE A 943 -21.97 -18.03 -16.55
CA PHE A 943 -21.24 -18.01 -17.82
C PHE A 943 -21.44 -16.66 -18.51
N HIS A 944 -20.34 -15.99 -18.86
CA HIS A 944 -20.35 -14.77 -19.67
C HIS A 944 -19.40 -14.90 -20.86
N ARG A 945 -19.76 -14.24 -21.96
CA ARG A 945 -18.93 -14.12 -23.17
C ARG A 945 -18.71 -12.64 -23.46
N HIS A 946 -17.46 -12.21 -23.34
CA HIS A 946 -17.07 -10.82 -23.50
C HIS A 946 -17.36 -10.24 -24.88
N ALA A 947 -17.78 -8.97 -24.91
CA ALA A 947 -18.04 -8.24 -26.15
C ALA A 947 -16.75 -7.99 -26.96
N LYS A 948 -15.62 -7.76 -26.28
CA LYS A 948 -14.28 -7.92 -26.85
C LYS A 948 -13.76 -9.33 -26.55
N THR A 949 -13.38 -10.07 -27.58
CA THR A 949 -12.27 -11.02 -27.47
C THR A 949 -11.00 -10.19 -27.29
N PHE A 950 -10.34 -10.11 -26.14
CA PHE A 950 -10.34 -10.93 -24.91
C PHE A 950 -9.83 -10.05 -23.71
N THR A 951 -10.01 -10.29 -22.39
CA THR A 951 -10.76 -11.29 -21.56
C THR A 951 -10.60 -10.95 -20.05
N SER A 952 -11.65 -11.01 -19.20
CA SER A 952 -11.67 -11.66 -17.84
C SER A 952 -12.97 -11.38 -17.04
N MET A 953 -13.40 -12.20 -16.07
CA MET A 953 -12.79 -13.42 -15.48
C MET A 953 -12.92 -14.61 -16.44
N THR A 954 -11.86 -14.90 -17.20
CA THR A 954 -11.97 -15.62 -18.49
C THR A 954 -10.60 -16.03 -19.00
N PHE A 955 -10.54 -17.16 -19.69
CA PHE A 955 -9.35 -17.65 -20.36
C PHE A 955 -9.43 -17.38 -21.87
N ILE A 956 -8.28 -17.14 -22.49
CA ILE A 956 -8.16 -16.94 -23.94
C ILE A 956 -8.18 -18.32 -24.60
N TYR A 957 -9.34 -18.76 -25.08
CA TYR A 957 -9.51 -20.06 -25.73
C TYR A 957 -9.07 -20.01 -27.19
N VAL A 958 -7.88 -20.56 -27.48
CA VAL A 958 -7.29 -20.57 -28.84
C VAL A 958 -7.41 -21.97 -29.44
N GLN A 959 -8.25 -22.13 -30.47
CA GLN A 959 -8.29 -23.39 -31.21
C GLN A 959 -7.07 -23.48 -32.14
N LEU A 960 -6.34 -24.59 -32.08
CA LEU A 960 -5.25 -24.92 -32.98
C LEU A 960 -5.68 -26.02 -33.98
N PRO A 961 -5.09 -26.09 -35.18
CA PRO A 961 -5.52 -27.01 -36.23
C PRO A 961 -5.18 -28.48 -35.94
N ASP A 962 -4.06 -28.73 -35.26
CA ASP A 962 -3.49 -30.07 -35.07
C ASP A 962 -2.58 -30.15 -33.84
N LEU A 963 -2.23 -31.39 -33.47
CA LEU A 963 -1.38 -31.69 -32.31
C LEU A 963 0.10 -31.30 -32.52
N GLU A 964 0.57 -31.18 -33.76
CA GLU A 964 1.94 -30.74 -34.05
C GLU A 964 2.10 -29.25 -33.72
N THR A 965 1.07 -28.46 -34.03
CA THR A 965 0.97 -27.03 -33.70
C THR A 965 0.80 -26.83 -32.19
N LEU A 966 -0.03 -27.65 -31.53
CA LEU A 966 -0.15 -27.62 -30.06
C LEU A 966 1.17 -27.97 -29.36
N GLY A 967 1.96 -28.90 -29.90
CA GLY A 967 3.28 -29.25 -29.40
C GLY A 967 4.34 -28.14 -29.57
N LYS A 968 4.13 -27.20 -30.50
CA LYS A 968 5.03 -26.05 -30.76
C LYS A 968 4.75 -24.83 -29.88
N VAL A 969 3.65 -24.81 -29.12
CA VAL A 969 3.40 -23.77 -28.11
C VAL A 969 4.51 -23.85 -27.04
N ASP A 970 5.06 -22.72 -26.62
CA ASP A 970 6.14 -22.70 -25.62
C ASP A 970 6.03 -21.51 -24.66
N LEU A 971 6.95 -21.46 -23.69
CA LEU A 971 7.00 -20.37 -22.71
C LEU A 971 7.52 -19.04 -23.27
N GLN A 972 8.02 -19.01 -24.51
CA GLN A 972 8.42 -17.78 -25.21
C GLN A 972 7.20 -17.12 -25.89
N THR A 973 6.22 -17.92 -26.34
CA THR A 973 4.92 -17.39 -26.82
C THR A 973 4.06 -16.78 -25.71
N GLY A 974 4.26 -17.22 -24.46
CA GLY A 974 3.69 -16.60 -23.26
C GLY A 974 2.15 -16.58 -23.19
N ASN A 975 1.60 -15.65 -22.41
CA ASN A 975 0.18 -15.32 -22.42
C ASN A 975 -0.07 -14.19 -23.45
N VAL A 976 -1.11 -14.33 -24.28
CA VAL A 976 -1.36 -13.46 -25.44
C VAL A 976 -1.61 -11.98 -25.08
N VAL A 977 -1.93 -11.68 -23.80
CA VAL A 977 -2.13 -10.31 -23.27
C VAL A 977 -0.97 -9.78 -22.41
N GLY A 978 0.13 -10.52 -22.26
CA GLY A 978 1.25 -10.11 -21.40
C GLY A 978 0.91 -10.19 -19.91
N ASP A 979 0.81 -9.05 -19.22
CA ASP A 979 0.50 -9.00 -17.79
C ASP A 979 -0.95 -9.44 -17.53
N THR A 980 -1.07 -10.43 -16.66
CA THR A 980 -2.31 -11.15 -16.38
C THR A 980 -3.19 -10.49 -15.32
N TYR A 981 -2.62 -9.59 -14.52
CA TYR A 981 -3.30 -8.86 -13.45
C TYR A 981 -3.63 -7.42 -13.89
N ALA A 982 -2.79 -6.81 -14.74
CA ALA A 982 -3.03 -5.47 -15.29
C ALA A 982 -4.12 -5.42 -16.40
N SER A 983 -4.53 -6.56 -16.95
CA SER A 983 -5.43 -6.66 -18.13
C SER A 983 -6.88 -6.16 -17.94
N ALA A 984 -7.21 -5.51 -16.81
CA ALA A 984 -8.55 -5.09 -16.37
C ALA A 984 -9.31 -4.21 -17.38
N GLU A 985 -8.59 -3.47 -18.22
CA GLU A 985 -9.15 -2.55 -19.21
C GLU A 985 -9.74 -3.27 -20.44
N THR A 986 -9.42 -4.55 -20.63
CA THR A 986 -9.88 -5.35 -21.78
C THR A 986 -11.24 -6.02 -21.58
N MET A 987 -11.79 -5.92 -20.35
CA MET A 987 -12.86 -6.78 -19.85
C MET A 987 -14.20 -6.02 -19.73
N ASP A 988 -15.31 -6.77 -19.71
CA ASP A 988 -16.66 -6.21 -19.61
C ASP A 988 -16.96 -5.78 -18.16
N GLU A 989 -17.76 -4.72 -18.00
CA GLU A 989 -18.10 -4.21 -16.66
C GLU A 989 -18.81 -5.24 -15.77
N GLY A 990 -18.45 -5.23 -14.49
CA GLY A 990 -18.88 -6.23 -13.51
C GLY A 990 -18.10 -7.55 -13.51
N TRP A 991 -17.28 -7.83 -14.53
CA TRP A 991 -16.48 -9.07 -14.64
C TRP A 991 -14.98 -8.89 -14.39
N LYS A 992 -14.51 -7.64 -14.22
CA LYS A 992 -13.13 -7.18 -13.99
C LYS A 992 -12.51 -7.68 -12.67
N VAL A 993 -12.29 -8.99 -12.54
CA VAL A 993 -11.78 -9.64 -11.33
C VAL A 993 -10.91 -10.84 -11.71
N GLY A 994 -9.80 -11.06 -11.01
CA GLY A 994 -9.05 -12.32 -11.06
C GLY A 994 -8.19 -12.56 -12.31
N LEU A 995 -7.82 -13.82 -12.50
CA LEU A 995 -6.71 -14.24 -13.36
C LEU A 995 -7.08 -14.36 -14.85
N VAL A 996 -6.22 -13.86 -15.74
CA VAL A 996 -6.23 -14.20 -17.18
C VAL A 996 -5.12 -15.21 -17.51
N GLY A 997 -5.42 -16.18 -18.37
CA GLY A 997 -4.42 -17.06 -18.98
C GLY A 997 -4.89 -17.58 -20.35
N THR A 998 -3.95 -18.00 -21.19
CA THR A 998 -4.27 -18.56 -22.52
C THR A 998 -4.39 -20.08 -22.45
N MET A 999 -5.47 -20.64 -22.99
CA MET A 999 -5.70 -22.08 -23.08
C MET A 999 -5.86 -22.49 -24.55
N TYR A 1000 -4.81 -23.08 -25.09
CA TYR A 1000 -4.78 -23.63 -26.45
C TYR A 1000 -5.48 -24.99 -26.46
N TYR A 1001 -6.27 -25.29 -27.49
CA TYR A 1001 -7.01 -26.56 -27.60
C TYR A 1001 -7.10 -27.12 -29.03
N VAL A 1002 -7.12 -28.45 -29.14
CA VAL A 1002 -7.28 -29.22 -30.39
C VAL A 1002 -8.32 -30.32 -30.16
N PRO A 1003 -9.36 -30.45 -31.00
CA PRO A 1003 -10.30 -31.58 -30.93
C PRO A 1003 -9.62 -32.88 -31.36
N VAL A 1004 -9.74 -33.93 -30.54
CA VAL A 1004 -9.18 -35.27 -30.81
C VAL A 1004 -10.24 -36.20 -31.42
N ASN A 1005 -11.51 -36.01 -31.07
CA ASN A 1005 -12.65 -36.65 -31.72
C ASN A 1005 -13.80 -35.66 -31.95
N THR A 1006 -14.74 -36.02 -32.81
CA THR A 1006 -16.00 -35.29 -33.06
C THR A 1006 -17.18 -36.27 -33.04
N PRO A 1007 -17.56 -36.77 -31.84
CA PRO A 1007 -18.49 -37.89 -31.69
C PRO A 1007 -19.96 -37.44 -31.69
N GLY A 1008 -20.89 -38.38 -31.57
CA GLY A 1008 -22.33 -38.15 -31.59
C GLY A 1008 -22.86 -37.31 -30.42
N LYS A 1009 -24.16 -37.00 -30.43
CA LYS A 1009 -24.81 -36.34 -29.28
C LYS A 1009 -24.87 -37.31 -28.10
N GLY A 1010 -24.35 -36.88 -26.94
CA GLY A 1010 -24.24 -37.70 -25.73
C GLY A 1010 -22.99 -38.60 -25.63
N GLU A 1011 -22.06 -38.54 -26.58
CA GLU A 1011 -20.75 -39.21 -26.51
C GLU A 1011 -19.65 -38.26 -26.03
N GLN A 1012 -18.60 -38.77 -25.37
CA GLN A 1012 -17.56 -37.92 -24.77
C GLN A 1012 -16.66 -37.26 -25.82
N ARG A 1013 -16.57 -35.93 -25.78
CA ARG A 1013 -15.76 -35.09 -26.68
C ARG A 1013 -14.36 -34.89 -26.09
N HIS A 1014 -13.34 -35.45 -26.72
CA HIS A 1014 -11.95 -35.41 -26.28
C HIS A 1014 -11.21 -34.25 -26.95
N TYR A 1015 -10.47 -33.50 -26.13
CA TYR A 1015 -9.64 -32.38 -26.54
C TYR A 1015 -8.24 -32.52 -25.93
N ARG A 1016 -7.21 -32.16 -26.70
CA ARG A 1016 -5.86 -31.93 -26.19
C ARG A 1016 -5.67 -30.45 -25.93
N THR A 1017 -5.15 -30.10 -24.76
CA THR A 1017 -5.12 -28.72 -24.28
C THR A 1017 -3.82 -28.37 -23.58
N ARG A 1018 -3.39 -27.11 -23.70
CA ARG A 1018 -2.24 -26.57 -22.95
C ARG A 1018 -2.59 -25.17 -22.44
N MET A 1019 -2.37 -24.92 -21.15
CA MET A 1019 -2.61 -23.63 -20.51
C MET A 1019 -1.27 -22.96 -20.22
N ILE A 1020 -1.06 -21.77 -20.79
CA ILE A 1020 0.16 -20.98 -20.65
C ILE A 1020 -0.13 -19.70 -19.88
N PHE A 1021 0.67 -19.51 -18.84
CA PHE A 1021 0.75 -18.34 -17.97
C PHE A 1021 2.21 -17.87 -17.98
N THR A 1022 2.78 -17.46 -16.83
CA THR A 1022 4.25 -17.39 -16.64
C THR A 1022 4.94 -18.77 -16.65
N ARG A 1023 4.15 -19.85 -16.63
CA ARG A 1023 4.57 -21.25 -16.79
C ARG A 1023 3.44 -22.05 -17.46
N GLU A 1024 3.74 -23.26 -17.90
CA GLU A 1024 2.70 -24.23 -18.28
C GLU A 1024 2.07 -24.85 -17.02
N ASP A 1025 0.74 -24.91 -16.99
CA ASP A 1025 -0.01 -25.61 -15.95
C ASP A 1025 -0.32 -27.05 -16.42
N PRO A 1026 0.08 -28.10 -15.68
CA PRO A 1026 -0.19 -29.48 -16.09
C PRO A 1026 -1.68 -29.85 -16.03
N GLY A 1027 -2.54 -29.03 -15.43
CA GLY A 1027 -4.00 -29.20 -15.45
C GLY A 1027 -4.73 -27.96 -14.93
N THR A 1028 -5.74 -27.45 -15.64
CA THR A 1028 -6.45 -26.22 -15.23
C THR A 1028 -7.97 -26.40 -15.18
N GLY A 1029 -8.50 -26.98 -14.10
CA GLY A 1029 -9.92 -27.38 -14.01
C GLY A 1029 -10.95 -26.24 -14.19
N SER A 1030 -10.64 -25.02 -13.76
CA SER A 1030 -11.49 -23.84 -13.99
C SER A 1030 -11.52 -23.42 -15.47
N ALA A 1031 -10.39 -23.47 -16.16
CA ALA A 1031 -10.31 -23.21 -17.60
C ALA A 1031 -11.02 -24.31 -18.41
N SER A 1032 -10.86 -25.58 -18.03
CA SER A 1032 -11.62 -26.70 -18.60
C SER A 1032 -13.14 -26.52 -18.44
N CYS A 1033 -13.61 -26.01 -17.29
CA CYS A 1033 -15.03 -25.74 -17.07
C CYS A 1033 -15.58 -24.64 -18.00
N GLY A 1034 -14.86 -23.52 -18.12
CA GLY A 1034 -15.25 -22.45 -19.04
C GLY A 1034 -15.17 -22.85 -20.52
N LEU A 1035 -14.15 -23.64 -20.89
CA LEU A 1035 -14.01 -24.19 -22.25
C LEU A 1035 -15.15 -25.14 -22.58
N ALA A 1036 -15.51 -26.05 -21.68
CA ALA A 1036 -16.66 -26.94 -21.85
C ALA A 1036 -17.98 -26.17 -22.00
N ALA A 1037 -18.20 -25.12 -21.20
CA ALA A 1037 -19.39 -24.29 -21.29
C ALA A 1037 -19.48 -23.54 -22.63
N TYR A 1038 -18.36 -22.95 -23.08
CA TYR A 1038 -18.24 -22.33 -24.40
C TYR A 1038 -18.50 -23.34 -25.53
N LEU A 1039 -17.86 -24.52 -25.49
CA LEU A 1039 -18.02 -25.55 -26.52
C LEU A 1039 -19.48 -26.07 -26.58
N ALA A 1040 -20.12 -26.32 -25.43
CA ALA A 1040 -21.50 -26.79 -25.37
C ALA A 1040 -22.49 -25.76 -25.96
N LYS A 1041 -22.35 -24.48 -25.58
CA LYS A 1041 -23.25 -23.41 -26.02
C LYS A 1041 -23.02 -23.01 -27.49
N GLU A 1042 -21.77 -22.76 -27.86
CA GLU A 1042 -21.43 -22.07 -29.12
C GLU A 1042 -21.00 -23.03 -30.26
N VAL A 1043 -20.38 -24.19 -29.96
CA VAL A 1043 -19.75 -25.07 -30.96
C VAL A 1043 -20.54 -26.36 -31.20
N VAL A 1044 -21.12 -26.95 -30.17
CA VAL A 1044 -22.03 -28.11 -30.26
C VAL A 1044 -23.47 -27.65 -30.59
N GLY A 1045 -23.75 -26.34 -30.50
CA GLY A 1045 -24.96 -25.71 -31.01
C GLY A 1045 -26.11 -25.55 -30.01
N GLY A 1046 -25.83 -25.57 -28.69
CA GLY A 1046 -26.77 -25.13 -27.65
C GLY A 1046 -28.08 -25.93 -27.49
N GLY A 1047 -28.24 -27.05 -28.21
CA GLY A 1047 -29.45 -27.85 -28.18
C GLY A 1047 -29.60 -28.66 -26.88
N GLU A 1048 -30.74 -28.54 -26.22
CA GLU A 1048 -30.97 -29.00 -24.83
C GLU A 1048 -30.46 -30.42 -24.51
N GLY A 1049 -29.90 -30.56 -23.31
CA GLY A 1049 -29.34 -31.81 -22.80
C GLY A 1049 -27.99 -31.62 -22.10
N ARG A 1050 -27.33 -32.74 -21.83
CA ARG A 1050 -26.05 -32.82 -21.12
C ARG A 1050 -24.95 -33.29 -22.07
N GLU A 1051 -23.92 -32.48 -22.26
CA GLU A 1051 -22.73 -32.80 -23.05
C GLU A 1051 -21.54 -33.11 -22.13
N SER A 1052 -20.63 -33.99 -22.56
CA SER A 1052 -19.48 -34.43 -21.76
C SER A 1052 -18.17 -34.22 -22.53
N PHE A 1053 -17.19 -33.63 -21.84
CA PHE A 1053 -15.91 -33.22 -22.36
C PHE A 1053 -14.77 -33.84 -21.56
N VAL A 1054 -13.69 -34.23 -22.24
CA VAL A 1054 -12.46 -34.73 -21.65
C VAL A 1054 -11.30 -33.90 -22.19
N PHE A 1055 -10.58 -33.22 -21.30
CA PHE A 1055 -9.42 -32.40 -21.63
C PHE A 1055 -8.14 -33.11 -21.15
N GLU A 1056 -7.27 -33.45 -22.08
CA GLU A 1056 -5.95 -34.00 -21.80
C GLU A 1056 -4.91 -32.87 -21.81
N GLN A 1057 -4.24 -32.65 -20.67
CA GLN A 1057 -3.36 -31.50 -20.41
C GLN A 1057 -2.01 -31.96 -19.82
N GLY A 1058 -0.97 -31.12 -19.94
CA GLY A 1058 0.34 -31.35 -19.30
C GLY A 1058 1.21 -32.44 -19.93
N VAL A 1059 0.86 -32.92 -21.13
CA VAL A 1059 1.56 -34.02 -21.81
C VAL A 1059 2.99 -33.62 -22.18
N GLU A 1060 3.14 -32.43 -22.75
CA GLU A 1060 4.41 -31.88 -23.25
C GLU A 1060 5.43 -31.65 -22.13
N MET A 1061 4.96 -31.33 -20.91
CA MET A 1061 5.79 -31.22 -19.70
C MET A 1061 5.92 -32.53 -18.89
N GLY A 1062 5.51 -33.67 -19.47
CA GLY A 1062 5.65 -34.99 -18.84
C GLY A 1062 4.73 -35.24 -17.63
N ARG A 1063 3.67 -34.44 -17.45
CA ARG A 1063 2.71 -34.51 -16.34
C ARG A 1063 1.28 -34.57 -16.88
N ARG A 1064 1.01 -35.60 -17.69
CA ARG A 1064 -0.29 -35.85 -18.34
C ARG A 1064 -1.42 -36.01 -17.31
N ASN A 1065 -2.43 -35.13 -17.38
CA ASN A 1065 -3.68 -35.22 -16.62
C ASN A 1065 -4.88 -35.34 -17.57
N GLU A 1066 -5.96 -35.95 -17.09
CA GLU A 1066 -7.25 -36.05 -17.78
C GLU A 1066 -8.37 -35.41 -16.95
N ILE A 1067 -8.88 -34.28 -17.40
CA ILE A 1067 -9.92 -33.51 -16.72
C ILE A 1067 -11.26 -33.79 -17.40
N THR A 1068 -12.23 -34.33 -16.67
CA THR A 1068 -13.60 -34.56 -17.19
C THR A 1068 -14.51 -33.41 -16.76
N VAL A 1069 -15.27 -32.85 -17.71
CA VAL A 1069 -16.32 -31.86 -17.41
C VAL A 1069 -17.62 -32.28 -18.09
N GLU A 1070 -18.73 -32.25 -17.36
CA GLU A 1070 -20.06 -32.31 -17.97
C GLU A 1070 -20.74 -30.94 -17.86
N VAL A 1071 -21.50 -30.57 -18.89
CA VAL A 1071 -22.26 -29.31 -18.95
C VAL A 1071 -23.70 -29.62 -19.35
N GLU A 1072 -24.66 -29.05 -18.63
CA GLU A 1072 -26.09 -29.15 -18.98
C GLU A 1072 -26.61 -27.81 -19.50
N ILE A 1073 -27.23 -27.86 -20.69
CA ILE A 1073 -27.91 -26.75 -21.34
C ILE A 1073 -29.42 -26.98 -21.30
N LYS A 1074 -30.18 -26.01 -20.76
CA LYS A 1074 -31.65 -25.95 -20.89
C LYS A 1074 -32.06 -24.51 -21.23
N GLY A 1075 -33.09 -24.32 -22.06
CA GLY A 1075 -33.52 -22.99 -22.50
C GLY A 1075 -32.47 -22.18 -23.28
N GLY A 1076 -31.37 -22.81 -23.72
CA GLY A 1076 -30.23 -22.15 -24.36
C GLY A 1076 -29.14 -21.64 -23.41
N GLU A 1077 -29.28 -21.82 -22.09
CA GLU A 1077 -28.31 -21.37 -21.08
C GLU A 1077 -27.67 -22.51 -20.28
N VAL A 1078 -26.52 -22.22 -19.69
CA VAL A 1078 -25.73 -23.17 -18.88
C VAL A 1078 -26.33 -23.26 -17.47
N GLU A 1079 -27.02 -24.36 -17.18
CA GLU A 1079 -27.69 -24.58 -15.89
C GLU A 1079 -26.82 -25.32 -14.88
N GLY A 1080 -25.86 -26.13 -15.35
CA GLY A 1080 -24.99 -26.91 -14.47
C GLY A 1080 -23.67 -27.30 -15.11
N VAL A 1081 -22.59 -27.24 -14.32
CA VAL A 1081 -21.23 -27.67 -14.67
C VAL A 1081 -20.69 -28.63 -13.60
N TRP A 1082 -20.29 -29.82 -14.01
CA TRP A 1082 -19.74 -30.85 -13.12
C TRP A 1082 -18.29 -31.14 -13.51
N LEU A 1083 -17.35 -30.73 -12.66
CA LEU A 1083 -15.94 -31.10 -12.77
C LEU A 1083 -15.74 -32.50 -12.17
N SER A 1084 -14.93 -33.35 -12.80
CA SER A 1084 -14.58 -34.68 -12.28
C SER A 1084 -13.15 -35.10 -12.67
N GLY A 1085 -12.45 -35.77 -11.76
CA GLY A 1085 -11.06 -36.18 -11.96
C GLY A 1085 -10.57 -37.18 -10.92
N GLU A 1086 -9.32 -37.62 -11.07
CA GLU A 1086 -8.59 -38.47 -10.11
C GLU A 1086 -7.44 -37.66 -9.48
N ALA A 1087 -6.94 -38.11 -8.34
CA ALA A 1087 -5.70 -37.59 -7.76
C ALA A 1087 -4.80 -38.75 -7.33
N ALA A 1088 -3.48 -38.58 -7.47
CA ALA A 1088 -2.49 -39.52 -6.97
C ALA A 1088 -1.79 -38.94 -5.75
N VAL A 1089 -1.58 -39.75 -4.71
CA VAL A 1089 -0.75 -39.36 -3.56
C VAL A 1089 0.71 -39.43 -4.00
N VAL A 1090 1.31 -38.27 -4.29
CA VAL A 1090 2.72 -38.16 -4.73
C VAL A 1090 3.67 -38.18 -3.54
N MET A 1091 3.25 -37.60 -2.41
CA MET A 1091 3.96 -37.61 -1.13
C MET A 1091 2.97 -37.38 0.01
N GLU A 1092 3.35 -37.79 1.21
CA GLU A 1092 2.64 -37.53 2.46
C GLU A 1092 3.68 -37.10 3.51
N GLY A 1093 3.27 -36.26 4.46
CA GLY A 1093 4.14 -35.81 5.55
C GLY A 1093 3.37 -35.03 6.60
N THR A 1094 3.78 -35.18 7.86
CA THR A 1094 3.18 -34.48 9.00
C THR A 1094 4.04 -33.28 9.38
N VAL A 1095 3.47 -32.08 9.36
CA VAL A 1095 4.06 -30.91 10.01
C VAL A 1095 3.54 -30.89 11.44
N GLN A 1096 4.43 -30.95 12.42
CA GLN A 1096 4.09 -30.50 13.77
C GLN A 1096 4.22 -28.98 13.80
N VAL A 1097 3.09 -28.32 14.05
CA VAL A 1097 2.95 -26.86 14.23
C VAL A 1097 2.83 -26.58 15.72
#